data_AF-A0A6I1R4C8-F1
#
_entry.id   AF-A0A6I1R4C8-F1
#
_cell.length_a   1.000
_cell.length_b   1.000
_cell.length_c   1.000
_cell.angle_alpha   90.00
_cell.angle_beta   90.00
_cell.angle_gamma   90.00
#
_symmetry.space_group_name_H-M   'P 1'
#
loop_
_entity.id
_entity.type
_entity.pdbx_description
1 polymer ?
#
loop_
_entity_poly.entity_id
_entity_poly.type
_entity_poly.pdbx_seq_one_letter_code
_entity_poly.pdbx_strand_id
1 'polypeptide(L)'
;MPREPMPISSRWFQGAILTYIIGFTVLGVLAYLVYRDQPPMPGRVVAGDKVLFTRDDIVGGMNVFQRYGLMEYGSVYGHGAYLGPDFTAEYLHKTAEFLIKAYTGTSVGGVSPRERVAAELHENTYDSAEDSLFWTAARGDAHRRMVEYYRSIFYAKQTRGGAQAEWITSSDDIRKLTAFFAWTAWTATANRPGQTYSYTNNWPPEPLAGNFITADAITWSVISIIGLLGGTGLILYFFGRYDWLGWSEGETKPVRFRPVDEVAITPAQRAIVWFLFVSSLLFVLQTLTGGLIAHYRAEPEGFFGIDFSALLPFNIMRTWHVQLAIFWVSASFLATGIFIVPLIAGREPRGQGALTIVLLVAVAIVVFGSLAGEYAGARGWLGDGIWHWFGHQGWEYLDLGRFWQILLIVGLFLWVLILFRGLRGTLREQHFGNMPWMLFYAALAIPAFYAVGLLASPHESFVVNDFWRFWVVHLWVEDFLELFTTVVVAYMFVLLGVVRQATALRVIYLDIILYSLGGVIGTMHHLYFSGTPVAHMALGATFSAMEVIPLLLLTLEAWSFIKTGEQKTLERYHLHRWAVWFLVAVGVWNFLGAGVFGFLINLPVVSYYEIGTALTANHAHTAMMGVYGMLAAGLLLFCLRYLTRPDRWSDRAAKISFWSLNIGLASMAFVNLFPLGIVQLYYAVDTGYWYARSLDFINLPWVNVLEWARLPGDALFIIGGALPLVWLCWQALRYPNPRRIEAESELPRMLYTYESDPPPT
;
A
#
# COMPACT_ATOMS: atom_id res chain seq x y z
N MET A 1 -26.55 -29.96 -17.18
CA MET A 1 -26.65 -30.56 -15.84
C MET A 1 -26.90 -29.44 -14.84
N PRO A 2 -27.72 -29.66 -13.79
CA PRO A 2 -27.83 -28.68 -12.69
C PRO A 2 -26.47 -28.51 -12.02
N ARG A 3 -26.18 -27.28 -11.57
CA ARG A 3 -24.95 -26.99 -10.82
C ARG A 3 -25.00 -27.64 -9.44
N GLU A 4 -23.86 -28.09 -8.94
CA GLU A 4 -23.72 -28.58 -7.56
C GLU A 4 -24.17 -27.50 -6.57
N PRO A 5 -25.02 -27.83 -5.58
CA PRO A 5 -25.54 -26.85 -4.63
C PRO A 5 -24.44 -26.33 -3.69
N MET A 6 -24.73 -25.24 -2.99
CA MET A 6 -23.82 -24.72 -1.96
C MET A 6 -23.79 -25.66 -0.74
N PRO A 7 -22.60 -25.93 -0.17
CA PRO A 7 -22.48 -26.71 1.07
C PRO A 7 -22.92 -25.93 2.32
N ILE A 8 -23.27 -24.65 2.16
CA ILE A 8 -23.73 -23.75 3.21
C ILE A 8 -24.96 -22.95 2.73
N SER A 9 -25.66 -22.28 3.65
CA SER A 9 -26.82 -21.44 3.32
C SER A 9 -26.47 -20.34 2.32
N SER A 10 -27.32 -20.15 1.30
CA SER A 10 -27.19 -19.07 0.32
C SER A 10 -27.30 -17.66 0.92
N ARG A 11 -27.72 -17.54 2.18
CA ARG A 11 -27.71 -16.26 2.92
C ARG A 11 -26.31 -15.65 3.04
N TRP A 12 -25.26 -16.46 3.10
CA TRP A 12 -23.87 -15.98 3.08
C TRP A 12 -23.55 -15.25 1.79
N PHE A 13 -23.92 -15.84 0.66
CA PHE A 13 -23.74 -15.25 -0.66
C PHE A 13 -24.56 -13.96 -0.83
N GLN A 14 -25.81 -13.95 -0.36
CA GLN A 14 -26.66 -12.76 -0.37
C GLN A 14 -26.11 -11.66 0.54
N GLY A 15 -25.60 -12.00 1.71
CA GLY A 15 -24.98 -11.07 2.66
C GLY A 15 -23.76 -10.39 2.06
N ALA A 16 -22.85 -11.17 1.46
CA ALA A 16 -21.68 -10.61 0.77
C ALA A 16 -22.06 -9.65 -0.37
N ILE A 17 -23.04 -10.01 -1.21
CA ILE A 17 -23.54 -9.12 -2.27
C ILE A 17 -24.10 -7.83 -1.67
N LEU A 18 -24.91 -7.92 -0.62
CA LEU A 18 -25.51 -6.76 0.02
C LEU A 18 -24.44 -5.83 0.62
N THR A 19 -23.42 -6.38 1.29
CA THR A 19 -22.29 -5.61 1.82
C THR A 19 -21.62 -4.80 0.72
N TYR A 20 -21.29 -5.43 -0.42
CA TYR A 20 -20.69 -4.73 -1.55
C TYR A 20 -21.59 -3.67 -2.17
N ILE A 21 -22.88 -3.96 -2.37
CA ILE A 21 -23.83 -2.98 -2.92
C ILE A 21 -23.89 -1.74 -2.03
N ILE A 22 -24.00 -1.92 -0.71
CA ILE A 22 -24.07 -0.81 0.23
C ILE A 22 -22.74 -0.04 0.26
N GLY A 23 -21.61 -0.74 0.44
CA GLY A 23 -20.28 -0.13 0.51
C GLY A 23 -19.96 0.70 -0.73
N PHE A 24 -20.14 0.13 -1.92
CA PHE A 24 -19.87 0.84 -3.18
C PHE A 24 -20.89 1.92 -3.51
N THR A 25 -22.13 1.83 -3.02
CA THR A 25 -23.09 2.93 -3.14
C THR A 25 -22.63 4.13 -2.32
N VAL A 26 -22.19 3.90 -1.06
CA VAL A 26 -21.62 4.96 -0.22
C VAL A 26 -20.37 5.56 -0.87
N LEU A 27 -19.47 4.71 -1.37
CA LEU A 27 -18.26 5.17 -2.03
C LEU A 27 -18.55 5.98 -3.31
N GLY A 28 -19.60 5.62 -4.06
CA GLY A 28 -20.07 6.41 -5.21
C GLY A 28 -20.62 7.78 -4.81
N VAL A 29 -21.35 7.87 -3.69
CA VAL A 29 -21.78 9.16 -3.13
C VAL A 29 -20.57 10.00 -2.70
N LEU A 30 -19.59 9.37 -2.05
CA LEU A 30 -18.35 10.04 -1.64
C LEU A 30 -17.53 10.53 -2.84
N ALA A 31 -17.46 9.77 -3.92
CA ALA A 31 -16.85 10.21 -5.18
C ALA A 31 -17.54 11.48 -5.72
N TYR A 32 -18.87 11.48 -5.77
CA TYR A 32 -19.65 12.67 -6.18
C TYR A 32 -19.33 13.89 -5.30
N LEU A 33 -19.24 13.70 -3.98
CA LEU A 33 -18.87 14.76 -3.05
C LEU A 33 -17.44 15.28 -3.28
N VAL A 34 -16.47 14.43 -3.62
CA VAL A 34 -15.12 14.89 -3.99
C VAL A 34 -15.17 15.84 -5.19
N TYR A 35 -15.82 15.43 -6.27
CA TYR A 35 -15.88 16.25 -7.49
C TYR A 35 -16.60 17.59 -7.27
N ARG A 36 -17.66 17.58 -6.46
CA ARG A 36 -18.47 18.77 -6.16
C ARG A 36 -17.77 19.72 -5.18
N ASP A 37 -17.13 19.18 -4.15
CA ASP A 37 -16.68 19.96 -2.98
C ASP A 37 -15.14 20.11 -2.92
N GLN A 38 -14.39 19.65 -3.92
CA GLN A 38 -12.95 19.91 -4.03
C GLN A 38 -12.63 21.43 -4.02
N PRO A 39 -11.46 21.85 -3.51
CA PRO A 39 -11.01 23.22 -3.63
C PRO A 39 -10.90 23.65 -5.10
N PRO A 40 -11.33 24.88 -5.46
CA PRO A 40 -11.18 25.35 -6.82
C PRO A 40 -9.71 25.57 -7.16
N MET A 41 -9.37 25.40 -8.44
CA MET A 41 -8.12 25.88 -9.02
C MET A 41 -8.42 27.21 -9.75
N PRO A 42 -8.14 28.38 -9.15
CA PRO A 42 -8.55 29.66 -9.69
C PRO A 42 -7.97 29.91 -11.08
N GLY A 43 -8.75 30.52 -11.98
CA GLY A 43 -8.27 30.94 -13.30
C GLY A 43 -7.06 31.87 -13.20
N ARG A 44 -7.07 32.80 -12.24
CA ARG A 44 -5.95 33.67 -11.90
C ARG A 44 -5.86 33.95 -10.40
N VAL A 45 -4.64 34.15 -9.91
CA VAL A 45 -4.36 34.68 -8.57
C VAL A 45 -3.76 36.07 -8.71
N VAL A 46 -4.34 37.06 -8.05
CA VAL A 46 -3.98 38.47 -8.21
C VAL A 46 -3.64 39.13 -6.88
N ALA A 47 -2.70 40.08 -6.90
CA ALA A 47 -2.43 40.99 -5.78
C ALA A 47 -2.51 42.45 -6.26
N GLY A 48 -3.61 43.13 -5.90
CA GLY A 48 -4.02 44.35 -6.58
C GLY A 48 -4.25 44.08 -8.07
N ASP A 49 -3.69 44.91 -8.95
CA ASP A 49 -3.82 44.75 -10.41
C ASP A 49 -2.81 43.77 -11.03
N LYS A 50 -1.96 43.11 -10.23
CA LYS A 50 -0.91 42.21 -10.71
C LYS A 50 -1.33 40.76 -10.63
N VAL A 51 -1.35 40.07 -11.78
CA VAL A 51 -1.47 38.61 -11.83
C VAL A 51 -0.16 37.98 -11.34
N LEU A 52 -0.24 37.12 -10.33
CA LEU A 52 0.90 36.39 -9.78
C LEU A 52 1.15 35.09 -10.55
N PHE A 53 0.08 34.31 -10.74
CA PHE A 53 0.08 33.05 -11.47
C PHE A 53 -1.36 32.66 -11.86
N THR A 54 -1.47 31.67 -12.75
CA THR A 54 -2.73 31.21 -13.36
C THR A 54 -3.05 29.75 -13.02
N ARG A 55 -4.25 29.29 -13.39
CA ARG A 55 -4.60 27.85 -13.32
C ARG A 55 -3.57 26.97 -14.03
N ASP A 56 -3.14 27.38 -15.22
CA ASP A 56 -2.16 26.63 -16.01
C ASP A 56 -0.79 26.55 -15.31
N ASP A 57 -0.43 27.57 -14.52
CA ASP A 57 0.78 27.53 -13.70
C ASP A 57 0.65 26.55 -12.52
N ILE A 58 -0.52 26.46 -11.90
CA ILE A 58 -0.80 25.50 -10.81
C ILE A 58 -0.73 24.07 -11.35
N VAL A 59 -1.44 23.78 -12.45
CA VAL A 59 -1.43 22.45 -13.11
C VAL A 59 -0.04 22.12 -13.63
N GLY A 60 0.63 23.08 -14.27
CA GLY A 60 2.02 22.95 -14.70
C GLY A 60 2.97 22.65 -13.54
N GLY A 61 2.77 23.29 -12.39
CA GLY A 61 3.54 23.05 -11.17
C GLY A 61 3.34 21.67 -10.58
N MET A 62 2.09 21.19 -10.56
CA MET A 62 1.77 19.81 -10.17
C MET A 62 2.46 18.80 -11.11
N ASN A 63 2.47 19.07 -12.42
CA ASN A 63 3.16 18.22 -13.40
C ASN A 63 4.69 18.23 -13.19
N VAL A 64 5.28 19.37 -12.82
CA VAL A 64 6.71 19.44 -12.44
C VAL A 64 6.98 18.61 -11.18
N PHE A 65 6.12 18.73 -10.15
CA PHE A 65 6.20 17.94 -8.93
C PHE A 65 6.17 16.43 -9.23
N GLN A 66 5.29 16.01 -10.13
CA GLN A 66 5.14 14.62 -10.57
C GLN A 66 6.32 14.13 -11.43
N ARG A 67 6.68 14.88 -12.47
CA ARG A 67 7.71 14.53 -13.46
C ARG A 67 9.06 14.25 -12.80
N TYR A 68 9.43 15.07 -11.82
CA TYR A 68 10.70 14.93 -11.10
C TYR A 68 10.64 13.99 -9.90
N GLY A 69 9.50 13.34 -9.64
CA GLY A 69 9.32 12.43 -8.52
C GLY A 69 9.50 13.12 -7.17
N LEU A 70 9.00 14.35 -7.02
CA LEU A 70 9.15 15.08 -5.74
C LEU A 70 8.29 14.49 -4.62
N MET A 71 7.20 13.79 -4.96
CA MET A 71 6.41 12.98 -4.00
C MET A 71 7.22 11.81 -3.42
N GLU A 72 8.25 11.36 -4.12
CA GLU A 72 9.17 10.31 -3.69
C GLU A 72 10.34 10.87 -2.86
N TYR A 73 10.40 12.19 -2.65
CA TYR A 73 11.38 12.86 -1.80
C TYR A 73 10.75 13.52 -0.57
N GLY A 74 9.75 14.37 -0.77
CA GLY A 74 8.94 15.01 0.27
C GLY A 74 7.46 14.69 0.10
N SER A 75 6.59 15.52 0.66
CA SER A 75 5.13 15.29 0.64
C SER A 75 4.31 16.54 0.32
N VAL A 76 3.07 16.32 -0.10
CA VAL A 76 2.00 17.33 -0.19
C VAL A 76 0.78 16.76 0.53
N TYR A 77 0.19 17.56 1.43
CA TYR A 77 -0.91 17.10 2.31
C TYR A 77 -0.54 15.89 3.18
N GLY A 78 0.75 15.72 3.51
CA GLY A 78 1.24 14.56 4.26
C GLY A 78 1.42 13.29 3.43
N HIS A 79 1.02 13.28 2.14
CA HIS A 79 1.23 12.15 1.24
C HIS A 79 2.54 12.27 0.47
N GLY A 80 3.36 11.22 0.53
CA GLY A 80 4.66 11.13 -0.12
C GLY A 80 5.76 10.63 0.81
N ALA A 81 6.99 10.98 0.48
CA ALA A 81 8.18 10.52 1.17
C ALA A 81 8.58 11.40 2.36
N TYR A 82 9.58 10.95 3.12
CA TYR A 82 9.87 11.48 4.46
C TYR A 82 11.32 11.98 4.64
N LEU A 83 12.09 12.14 3.56
CA LEU A 83 13.42 12.76 3.65
C LEU A 83 13.34 14.28 3.44
N GLY A 84 12.61 14.70 2.41
CA GLY A 84 12.25 16.08 2.17
C GLY A 84 11.10 16.56 3.05
N PRO A 85 10.81 17.87 3.02
CA PRO A 85 9.73 18.47 3.79
C PRO A 85 8.35 18.07 3.26
N ASP A 86 7.32 18.40 4.03
CA ASP A 86 6.00 18.59 3.46
C ASP A 86 5.92 20.00 2.84
N PHE A 87 5.79 20.07 1.52
CA PHE A 87 5.83 21.34 0.78
C PHE A 87 4.63 22.23 1.10
N THR A 88 3.47 21.66 1.45
CA THR A 88 2.29 22.43 1.89
C THR A 88 2.59 23.12 3.23
N ALA A 89 3.07 22.35 4.22
CA ALA A 89 3.41 22.88 5.53
C ALA A 89 4.56 23.89 5.49
N GLU A 90 5.61 23.61 4.71
CA GLU A 90 6.76 24.50 4.58
C GLU A 90 6.40 25.83 3.92
N TYR A 91 5.66 25.79 2.80
CA TYR A 91 5.19 27.00 2.13
C TYR A 91 4.32 27.84 3.07
N LEU A 92 3.40 27.17 3.78
CA LEU A 92 2.49 27.83 4.71
C LEU A 92 3.25 28.51 5.85
N HIS A 93 4.15 27.79 6.52
CA HIS A 93 4.93 28.30 7.64
C HIS A 93 5.73 29.55 7.26
N LYS A 94 6.53 29.46 6.18
CA LYS A 94 7.38 30.58 5.72
C LYS A 94 6.55 31.77 5.26
N THR A 95 5.40 31.53 4.61
CA THR A 95 4.49 32.60 4.23
C THR A 95 3.92 33.30 5.46
N ALA A 96 3.52 32.56 6.50
CA ALA A 96 3.05 33.14 7.76
C ALA A 96 4.15 33.99 8.43
N GLU A 97 5.41 33.51 8.48
CA GLU A 97 6.54 34.29 9.00
C GLU A 97 6.74 35.60 8.23
N PHE A 98 6.71 35.56 6.89
CA PHE A 98 6.86 36.76 6.06
C PHE A 98 5.73 37.77 6.29
N LEU A 99 4.48 37.30 6.41
CA LEU A 99 3.33 38.15 6.67
C LEU A 99 3.37 38.76 8.08
N ILE A 100 3.69 37.98 9.10
CA ILE A 100 3.83 38.46 10.47
C ILE A 100 4.89 39.57 10.52
N LYS A 101 6.04 39.35 9.87
CA LYS A 101 7.09 40.36 9.77
C LYS A 101 6.63 41.61 9.02
N ALA A 102 5.90 41.45 7.92
CA ALA A 102 5.36 42.57 7.14
C ALA A 102 4.34 43.40 7.93
N TYR A 103 3.56 42.76 8.82
CA TYR A 103 2.55 43.44 9.64
C TYR A 103 3.05 43.93 10.99
N THR A 104 4.27 43.56 11.38
CA THR A 104 4.89 44.05 12.61
C THR A 104 5.03 45.58 12.54
N GLY A 105 4.50 46.27 13.56
CA GLY A 105 4.48 47.75 13.61
C GLY A 105 3.33 48.40 12.83
N THR A 106 2.46 47.63 12.18
CA THR A 106 1.24 48.12 11.49
C THR A 106 -0.06 47.71 12.20
N SER A 107 0.04 47.21 13.42
CA SER A 107 -1.09 46.76 14.23
C SER A 107 -2.03 47.92 14.54
N VAL A 108 -3.27 47.83 14.07
CA VAL A 108 -4.36 48.79 14.37
C VAL A 108 -5.32 48.11 15.34
N GLY A 109 -5.76 48.82 16.40
CA GLY A 109 -6.83 48.34 17.28
C GLY A 109 -6.45 47.21 18.25
N GLY A 110 -5.17 46.99 18.54
CA GLY A 110 -4.73 46.01 19.54
C GLY A 110 -4.64 44.55 19.06
N VAL A 111 -4.98 44.29 17.79
CA VAL A 111 -4.81 42.97 17.15
C VAL A 111 -3.33 42.70 16.91
N SER A 112 -2.83 41.56 17.38
CA SER A 112 -1.44 41.15 17.14
C SER A 112 -1.21 40.84 15.65
N PRO A 113 0.02 41.01 15.14
CA PRO A 113 0.34 40.61 13.76
C PRO A 113 -0.04 39.16 13.44
N ARG A 114 0.11 38.25 14.41
CA ARG A 114 -0.26 36.84 14.25
C ARG A 114 -1.76 36.64 14.09
N GLU A 115 -2.58 37.29 14.93
CA GLU A 115 -4.05 37.20 14.81
C GLU A 115 -4.53 37.78 13.47
N ARG A 116 -3.91 38.87 13.01
CA ARG A 116 -4.20 39.43 11.68
C ARG A 116 -3.86 38.45 10.56
N VAL A 117 -2.69 37.80 10.63
CA VAL A 117 -2.28 36.80 9.63
C VAL A 117 -3.20 35.59 9.63
N ALA A 118 -3.57 35.07 10.80
CA ALA A 118 -4.51 33.98 10.92
C ALA A 118 -5.87 34.33 10.27
N ALA A 119 -6.42 35.50 10.59
CA ALA A 119 -7.67 35.97 9.99
C ALA A 119 -7.56 36.10 8.45
N GLU A 120 -6.48 36.70 7.94
CA GLU A 120 -6.24 36.88 6.50
C GLU A 120 -6.07 35.55 5.76
N LEU A 121 -5.39 34.56 6.35
CA LEU A 121 -5.18 33.27 5.70
C LEU A 121 -6.45 32.40 5.69
N HIS A 122 -7.27 32.48 6.74
CA HIS A 122 -8.54 31.76 6.83
C HIS A 122 -9.68 32.38 6.00
N GLU A 123 -9.60 33.68 5.68
CA GLU A 123 -10.55 34.32 4.78
C GLU A 123 -10.46 33.73 3.37
N ASN A 124 -11.59 33.22 2.87
CA ASN A 124 -11.67 32.68 1.53
C ASN A 124 -11.97 33.79 0.53
N THR A 125 -10.91 34.27 -0.12
CA THR A 125 -10.96 35.38 -1.08
C THR A 125 -11.10 34.91 -2.54
N TYR A 126 -11.58 33.69 -2.77
CA TYR A 126 -11.90 33.20 -4.12
C TYR A 126 -13.29 33.67 -4.54
N ASP A 127 -13.34 34.38 -5.67
CA ASP A 127 -14.59 34.75 -6.33
C ASP A 127 -14.86 33.78 -7.50
N SER A 128 -15.92 32.98 -7.36
CA SER A 128 -16.37 32.04 -8.39
C SER A 128 -16.91 32.70 -9.66
N ALA A 129 -17.41 33.94 -9.60
CA ALA A 129 -17.93 34.67 -10.75
C ALA A 129 -16.80 35.22 -11.63
N GLU A 130 -15.74 35.70 -11.00
CA GLU A 130 -14.53 36.19 -11.70
C GLU A 130 -13.47 35.11 -11.93
N ASP A 131 -13.68 33.90 -11.39
CA ASP A 131 -12.70 32.80 -11.35
C ASP A 131 -11.31 33.27 -10.88
N SER A 132 -11.31 34.09 -9.82
CA SER A 132 -10.13 34.84 -9.38
C SER A 132 -9.95 34.74 -7.87
N LEU A 133 -8.71 34.51 -7.44
CA LEU A 133 -8.32 34.53 -6.03
C LEU A 133 -7.58 35.83 -5.73
N PHE A 134 -8.08 36.61 -4.77
CA PHE A 134 -7.54 37.92 -4.43
C PHE A 134 -6.63 37.85 -3.20
N TRP A 135 -5.37 38.21 -3.36
CA TRP A 135 -4.40 38.29 -2.28
C TRP A 135 -4.03 39.73 -1.95
N THR A 136 -3.65 39.96 -0.69
CA THR A 136 -3.06 41.22 -0.28
C THR A 136 -1.72 41.44 -0.96
N ALA A 137 -1.28 42.71 -1.03
CA ALA A 137 0.05 43.02 -1.53
C ALA A 137 1.16 42.31 -0.73
N ALA A 138 1.01 42.20 0.60
CA ALA A 138 1.97 41.50 1.45
C ALA A 138 2.05 40.00 1.12
N ARG A 139 0.92 39.34 0.86
CA ARG A 139 0.89 37.92 0.45
C ARG A 139 1.48 37.72 -0.95
N GLY A 140 1.21 38.65 -1.88
CA GLY A 140 1.87 38.66 -3.19
C GLY A 140 3.39 38.85 -3.10
N ASP A 141 3.88 39.67 -2.16
CA ASP A 141 5.31 39.85 -1.88
C ASP A 141 5.94 38.61 -1.25
N ALA A 142 5.24 37.95 -0.33
CA ALA A 142 5.66 36.67 0.26
C ALA A 142 5.82 35.59 -0.81
N HIS A 143 4.87 35.47 -1.76
CA HIS A 143 4.99 34.51 -2.87
C HIS A 143 6.25 34.73 -3.71
N ARG A 144 6.63 35.98 -4.02
CA ARG A 144 7.87 36.28 -4.76
C ARG A 144 9.12 35.84 -4.00
N ARG A 145 9.12 35.94 -2.67
CA ARG A 145 10.21 35.43 -1.82
C ARG A 145 10.24 33.90 -1.82
N MET A 146 9.07 33.24 -1.83
CA MET A 146 8.98 31.78 -1.91
C MET A 146 9.53 31.24 -3.24
N VAL A 147 9.33 31.95 -4.36
CA VAL A 147 9.93 31.55 -5.66
C VAL A 147 11.45 31.55 -5.58
N GLU A 148 12.05 32.56 -4.94
CA GLU A 148 13.51 32.59 -4.75
C GLU A 148 13.99 31.55 -3.75
N TYR A 149 13.21 31.28 -2.70
CA TYR A 149 13.49 30.22 -1.73
C TYR A 149 13.57 28.85 -2.41
N TYR A 150 12.55 28.45 -3.16
CA TYR A 150 12.56 27.16 -3.87
C TYR A 150 13.57 27.12 -5.00
N ARG A 151 13.87 28.25 -5.65
CA ARG A 151 14.99 28.33 -6.59
C ARG A 151 16.31 27.99 -5.91
N SER A 152 16.56 28.50 -4.71
CA SER A 152 17.79 28.22 -3.97
C SER A 152 17.97 26.73 -3.61
N ILE A 153 16.87 25.96 -3.58
CA ILE A 153 16.86 24.52 -3.32
C ILE A 153 17.02 23.73 -4.62
N PHE A 154 16.10 23.91 -5.58
CA PHE A 154 16.02 23.05 -6.77
C PHE A 154 17.02 23.41 -7.88
N TYR A 155 17.55 24.63 -7.87
CA TYR A 155 18.63 25.07 -8.77
C TYR A 155 20.01 25.02 -8.11
N ALA A 156 20.13 24.45 -6.91
CA ALA A 156 21.40 24.37 -6.20
C ALA A 156 22.42 23.57 -7.02
N LYS A 157 23.65 24.09 -7.16
CA LYS A 157 24.74 23.42 -7.90
C LYS A 157 25.33 22.20 -7.18
N GLN A 158 24.91 21.94 -5.95
CA GLN A 158 25.42 20.87 -5.11
C GLN A 158 24.23 20.16 -4.46
N THR A 159 24.34 18.85 -4.33
CA THR A 159 23.40 18.04 -3.56
C THR A 159 23.40 18.53 -2.11
N ARG A 160 22.21 18.70 -1.53
CA ARG A 160 22.06 19.12 -0.13
C ARG A 160 20.86 18.41 0.49
N GLY A 161 21.09 17.71 1.60
CA GLY A 161 20.00 17.06 2.36
C GLY A 161 19.12 16.14 1.51
N GLY A 162 19.75 15.32 0.66
CA GLY A 162 19.06 14.43 -0.28
C GLY A 162 18.43 15.08 -1.52
N ALA A 163 18.39 16.42 -1.62
CA ALA A 163 17.97 17.11 -2.84
C ALA A 163 19.09 17.07 -3.88
N GLN A 164 18.76 16.72 -5.13
CA GLN A 164 19.74 16.57 -6.21
C GLN A 164 20.33 17.93 -6.64
N ALA A 165 21.61 17.93 -7.04
CA ALA A 165 22.20 19.06 -7.73
C ALA A 165 21.49 19.33 -9.07
N GLU A 166 21.20 20.61 -9.34
CA GLU A 166 20.52 21.09 -10.56
C GLU A 166 19.25 20.28 -10.91
N TRP A 167 18.49 19.90 -9.89
CA TRP A 167 17.32 19.04 -10.04
C TRP A 167 16.29 19.62 -11.03
N ILE A 168 16.04 20.93 -10.93
CA ILE A 168 15.16 21.65 -11.85
C ILE A 168 15.90 22.87 -12.38
N THR A 169 16.24 22.84 -13.67
CA THR A 169 17.03 23.90 -14.33
C THR A 169 16.16 25.01 -14.93
N SER A 170 14.91 24.72 -15.26
CA SER A 170 13.95 25.70 -15.79
C SER A 170 13.45 26.62 -14.68
N SER A 171 13.72 27.93 -14.84
CA SER A 171 13.22 28.95 -13.92
C SER A 171 11.69 29.09 -13.96
N ASP A 172 11.08 28.79 -15.12
CA ASP A 172 9.63 28.76 -15.27
C ASP A 172 9.01 27.55 -14.56
N ASP A 173 9.66 26.38 -14.61
CA ASP A 173 9.20 25.18 -13.90
C ASP A 173 9.23 25.40 -12.39
N ILE A 174 10.28 26.05 -11.86
CA ILE A 174 10.35 26.40 -10.44
C ILE A 174 9.24 27.41 -10.06
N ARG A 175 8.96 28.39 -10.92
CA ARG A 175 7.87 29.35 -10.70
C ARG A 175 6.52 28.62 -10.64
N LYS A 176 6.25 27.73 -11.60
CA LYS A 176 5.02 26.93 -11.65
C LYS A 176 4.91 25.99 -10.45
N LEU A 177 6.00 25.28 -10.10
CA LEU A 177 6.04 24.43 -8.92
C LEU A 177 5.74 25.22 -7.64
N THR A 178 6.29 26.41 -7.51
CA THR A 178 6.00 27.31 -6.38
C THR A 178 4.54 27.75 -6.38
N ALA A 179 3.93 28.00 -7.55
CA ALA A 179 2.50 28.32 -7.66
C ALA A 179 1.61 27.14 -7.21
N PHE A 180 2.01 25.90 -7.52
CA PHE A 180 1.35 24.70 -7.02
C PHE A 180 1.43 24.60 -5.48
N PHE A 181 2.62 24.76 -4.88
CA PHE A 181 2.76 24.79 -3.42
C PHE A 181 1.98 25.94 -2.76
N ALA A 182 1.91 27.09 -3.44
CA ALA A 182 1.12 28.22 -2.97
C ALA A 182 -0.38 27.92 -2.98
N TRP A 183 -0.87 27.20 -3.99
CA TRP A 183 -2.25 26.72 -4.05
C TRP A 183 -2.54 25.71 -2.94
N THR A 184 -1.65 24.73 -2.69
CA THR A 184 -1.86 23.75 -1.61
C THR A 184 -1.85 24.38 -0.23
N ALA A 185 -0.98 25.37 0.02
CA ALA A 185 -0.96 26.12 1.28
C ALA A 185 -2.19 27.04 1.44
N TRP A 186 -2.74 27.56 0.34
CA TRP A 186 -3.99 28.32 0.38
C TRP A 186 -5.18 27.43 0.75
N THR A 187 -5.33 26.26 0.13
CA THR A 187 -6.41 25.33 0.48
C THR A 187 -6.27 24.81 1.91
N ALA A 188 -5.04 24.76 2.44
CA ALA A 188 -4.77 24.36 3.81
C ALA A 188 -5.32 25.31 4.88
N THR A 189 -5.60 26.57 4.52
CA THR A 189 -6.02 27.64 5.46
C THR A 189 -7.38 28.24 5.11
N ALA A 190 -7.67 28.46 3.83
CA ALA A 190 -8.90 29.11 3.40
C ALA A 190 -10.13 28.30 3.79
N ASN A 191 -11.02 28.91 4.58
CA ASN A 191 -12.25 28.27 5.04
C ASN A 191 -13.13 27.87 3.84
N ARG A 192 -13.72 26.67 3.89
CA ARG A 192 -14.71 26.27 2.89
C ARG A 192 -15.89 27.24 2.92
N PRO A 193 -16.54 27.54 1.77
CA PRO A 193 -17.71 28.41 1.74
C PRO A 193 -18.79 27.96 2.74
N GLY A 194 -19.18 28.87 3.65
CA GLY A 194 -20.19 28.60 4.67
C GLY A 194 -19.73 27.70 5.84
N GLN A 195 -18.44 27.41 5.97
CA GLN A 195 -17.88 26.57 7.03
C GLN A 195 -16.83 27.33 7.86
N THR A 196 -16.50 26.78 9.03
CA THR A 196 -15.49 27.33 9.95
C THR A 196 -14.15 26.60 9.90
N TYR A 197 -13.94 25.76 8.89
CA TYR A 197 -12.72 24.97 8.69
C TYR A 197 -12.26 25.06 7.24
N SER A 198 -10.95 24.87 7.02
CA SER A 198 -10.31 24.96 5.70
C SER A 198 -10.66 23.80 4.77
N TYR A 199 -10.26 23.87 3.50
CA TYR A 199 -10.48 22.75 2.57
C TYR A 199 -9.84 21.44 3.04
N THR A 200 -8.80 21.50 3.86
CA THR A 200 -8.07 20.35 4.42
C THR A 200 -8.45 20.05 5.86
N ASN A 201 -9.60 20.54 6.34
CA ASN A 201 -10.03 20.37 7.74
C ASN A 201 -8.99 20.94 8.74
N ASN A 202 -8.47 22.14 8.43
CA ASN A 202 -7.43 22.88 9.15
C ASN A 202 -6.05 22.23 9.18
N TRP A 203 -5.78 21.21 8.39
CA TRP A 203 -4.45 20.62 8.31
C TRP A 203 -3.54 21.42 7.35
N PRO A 204 -2.23 21.60 7.63
CA PRO A 204 -1.45 21.04 8.73
C PRO A 204 -1.54 21.87 10.03
N PRO A 205 -1.20 21.28 11.19
CA PRO A 205 -1.02 22.03 12.43
C PRO A 205 0.00 23.16 12.25
N GLU A 206 -0.48 24.40 12.26
CA GLU A 206 0.35 25.59 12.06
C GLU A 206 -0.21 26.77 12.88
N PRO A 207 0.26 26.95 14.12
CA PRO A 207 -0.24 27.98 15.00
C PRO A 207 -0.03 29.40 14.47
N LEU A 208 0.98 29.66 13.62
CA LEU A 208 1.18 30.98 13.02
C LEU A 208 0.10 31.33 11.98
N ALA A 209 -0.46 30.32 11.33
CA ALA A 209 -1.53 30.45 10.35
C ALA A 209 -2.94 30.36 10.96
N GLY A 210 -3.05 29.97 12.24
CA GLY A 210 -4.35 29.75 12.91
C GLY A 210 -4.92 28.35 12.72
N ASN A 211 -4.14 27.42 12.16
CA ASN A 211 -4.57 26.04 11.96
C ASN A 211 -4.51 25.25 13.26
N PHE A 212 -5.68 25.03 13.84
CA PHE A 212 -5.90 24.15 14.99
C PHE A 212 -6.86 23.03 14.62
N ILE A 213 -6.72 21.91 15.33
CA ILE A 213 -7.59 20.75 15.19
C ILE A 213 -9.07 21.13 15.31
N THR A 214 -9.88 20.57 14.43
CA THR A 214 -11.32 20.84 14.38
C THR A 214 -12.10 20.03 15.41
N ALA A 215 -13.29 20.54 15.79
CA ALA A 215 -14.23 19.79 16.63
C ALA A 215 -14.65 18.47 15.96
N ASP A 216 -14.78 18.45 14.63
CA ASP A 216 -15.11 17.25 13.89
C ASP A 216 -14.03 16.17 14.00
N ALA A 217 -12.75 16.53 13.86
CA ALA A 217 -11.65 15.57 13.98
C ALA A 217 -11.61 14.90 15.37
N ILE A 218 -11.84 15.68 16.43
CA ILE A 218 -11.95 15.14 17.79
C ILE A 218 -13.19 14.25 17.93
N THR A 219 -14.35 14.74 17.49
CA THR A 219 -15.64 14.05 17.64
C THR A 219 -15.63 12.68 16.94
N TRP A 220 -15.20 12.64 15.68
CA TRP A 220 -15.16 11.40 14.90
C TRP A 220 -14.07 10.44 15.37
N SER A 221 -13.00 10.93 15.99
CA SER A 221 -12.04 10.07 16.69
C SER A 221 -12.67 9.36 17.90
N VAL A 222 -13.55 10.03 18.65
CA VAL A 222 -14.24 9.40 19.78
C VAL A 222 -15.31 8.43 19.31
N ILE A 223 -16.08 8.79 18.27
CA ILE A 223 -17.12 7.91 17.70
C ILE A 223 -16.52 6.66 17.07
N SER A 224 -15.37 6.75 16.39
CA SER A 224 -14.74 5.58 15.76
C SER A 224 -14.36 4.49 16.77
N ILE A 225 -13.98 4.88 17.99
CA ILE A 225 -13.70 3.94 19.10
C ILE A 225 -14.95 3.14 19.48
N ILE A 226 -16.15 3.73 19.38
CA ILE A 226 -17.41 3.00 19.59
C ILE A 226 -17.61 1.95 18.50
N GLY A 227 -17.30 2.29 17.24
CA GLY A 227 -17.31 1.34 16.11
C GLY A 227 -16.37 0.15 16.37
N LEU A 228 -15.14 0.43 16.79
CA LEU A 228 -14.14 -0.59 17.14
C LEU A 228 -14.59 -1.47 18.31
N LEU A 229 -14.86 -0.88 19.48
CA LEU A 229 -15.16 -1.63 20.71
C LEU A 229 -16.51 -2.33 20.63
N GLY A 230 -17.54 -1.63 20.12
CA GLY A 230 -18.87 -2.18 19.93
C GLY A 230 -18.89 -3.29 18.88
N GLY A 231 -18.24 -3.06 17.73
CA GLY A 231 -18.13 -4.07 16.67
C GLY A 231 -17.34 -5.30 17.11
N THR A 232 -16.21 -5.11 17.81
CA THR A 232 -15.42 -6.19 18.41
C THR A 232 -16.26 -6.98 19.42
N GLY A 233 -16.94 -6.31 20.36
CA GLY A 233 -17.78 -6.97 21.35
C GLY A 233 -18.93 -7.79 20.73
N LEU A 234 -19.57 -7.24 19.69
CA LEU A 234 -20.64 -7.92 18.94
C LEU A 234 -20.13 -9.17 18.23
N ILE A 235 -18.99 -9.06 17.55
CA ILE A 235 -18.37 -10.18 16.83
C ILE A 235 -17.90 -11.27 17.79
N LEU A 236 -17.23 -10.90 18.88
CA LEU A 236 -16.81 -11.86 19.91
C LEU A 236 -18.00 -12.56 20.57
N TYR A 237 -19.12 -11.85 20.80
CA TYR A 237 -20.35 -12.46 21.27
C TYR A 237 -20.87 -13.53 20.30
N PHE A 238 -20.89 -13.24 19.00
CA PHE A 238 -21.33 -14.22 18.00
C PHE A 238 -20.37 -15.40 17.86
N PHE A 239 -19.06 -15.16 17.85
CA PHE A 239 -18.04 -16.22 17.87
C PHE A 239 -18.14 -17.11 19.11
N GLY A 240 -18.39 -16.52 20.29
CA GLY A 240 -18.60 -17.29 21.53
C GLY A 240 -19.94 -18.02 21.59
N ARG A 241 -20.97 -17.54 20.88
CA ARG A 241 -22.31 -18.16 20.83
C ARG A 241 -22.40 -19.29 19.81
N TYR A 242 -21.62 -19.24 18.74
CA TYR A 242 -21.71 -20.14 17.60
C TYR A 242 -20.36 -20.82 17.35
N ASP A 243 -20.20 -22.03 17.84
CA ASP A 243 -18.97 -22.86 17.71
C ASP A 243 -18.56 -23.18 16.26
N TRP A 244 -19.45 -22.88 15.30
CA TRP A 244 -19.28 -23.09 13.87
C TRP A 244 -18.71 -21.89 13.12
N LEU A 245 -18.58 -20.72 13.79
CA LEU A 245 -17.91 -19.54 13.27
C LEU A 245 -16.40 -19.66 13.51
N GLY A 246 -15.60 -19.50 12.44
CA GLY A 246 -14.16 -19.70 12.45
C GLY A 246 -13.71 -21.11 12.04
N TRP A 247 -12.42 -21.40 12.23
CA TRP A 247 -11.81 -22.65 11.77
C TRP A 247 -12.07 -23.89 12.64
N SER A 248 -12.76 -23.78 13.78
CA SER A 248 -12.80 -24.82 14.82
C SER A 248 -13.83 -25.94 14.67
N GLU A 249 -14.54 -26.06 13.53
CA GLU A 249 -15.52 -27.13 13.37
C GLU A 249 -14.98 -28.40 12.71
N GLY A 250 -14.90 -29.46 13.52
CA GLY A 250 -15.00 -30.86 13.11
C GLY A 250 -13.71 -31.67 13.19
N GLU A 251 -13.80 -32.84 13.83
CA GLU A 251 -12.81 -33.91 13.67
C GLU A 251 -12.61 -34.18 12.17
N THR A 252 -11.46 -33.76 11.65
CA THR A 252 -10.96 -34.22 10.35
C THR A 252 -10.47 -35.63 10.57
N LYS A 253 -11.01 -36.59 9.81
CA LYS A 253 -10.42 -37.94 9.73
C LYS A 253 -8.92 -37.79 9.50
N PRO A 254 -8.07 -38.57 10.17
CA PRO A 254 -6.63 -38.45 9.98
C PRO A 254 -6.28 -38.71 8.50
N VAL A 255 -5.47 -37.81 7.95
CA VAL A 255 -5.07 -37.79 6.55
C VAL A 255 -3.61 -38.17 6.43
N ARG A 256 -3.27 -38.92 5.39
CA ARG A 256 -1.89 -39.21 4.99
C ARG A 256 -1.55 -38.37 3.77
N PHE A 257 -0.55 -37.50 3.88
CA PHE A 257 -0.08 -36.72 2.74
C PHE A 257 0.53 -37.63 1.68
N ARG A 258 0.24 -37.31 0.41
CA ARG A 258 0.96 -37.90 -0.71
C ARG A 258 2.42 -37.44 -0.63
N PRO A 259 3.39 -38.36 -0.70
CA PRO A 259 4.79 -38.01 -0.86
C PRO A 259 4.98 -37.03 -2.03
N VAL A 260 5.92 -36.08 -1.91
CA VAL A 260 6.17 -35.07 -2.96
C VAL A 260 6.53 -35.71 -4.30
N ASP A 261 7.20 -36.85 -4.24
CA ASP A 261 7.57 -37.68 -5.39
C ASP A 261 6.39 -38.45 -5.99
N GLU A 262 5.19 -38.44 -5.39
CA GLU A 262 3.97 -38.99 -5.98
C GLU A 262 3.08 -37.90 -6.60
N VAL A 263 3.33 -36.63 -6.31
CA VAL A 263 2.57 -35.50 -6.88
C VAL A 263 3.13 -35.14 -8.25
N ALA A 264 2.34 -35.42 -9.29
CA ALA A 264 2.69 -35.10 -10.66
C ALA A 264 2.64 -33.59 -10.94
N ILE A 265 3.70 -33.05 -11.54
CA ILE A 265 3.81 -31.63 -11.90
C ILE A 265 3.38 -31.41 -13.36
N THR A 266 2.44 -30.50 -13.54
CA THR A 266 1.95 -30.09 -14.87
C THR A 266 2.91 -29.13 -15.60
N PRO A 267 2.77 -28.97 -16.93
CA PRO A 267 3.56 -28.00 -17.68
C PRO A 267 3.49 -26.56 -17.17
N ALA A 268 2.32 -26.05 -16.73
CA ALA A 268 2.24 -24.70 -16.17
C ALA A 268 2.87 -24.61 -14.78
N GLN A 269 2.64 -25.58 -13.90
CA GLN A 269 3.30 -25.64 -12.58
C GLN A 269 4.83 -25.66 -12.73
N ARG A 270 5.35 -26.36 -13.74
CA ARG A 270 6.79 -26.34 -14.06
C ARG A 270 7.27 -24.96 -14.50
N ALA A 271 6.50 -24.25 -15.32
CA ALA A 271 6.85 -22.92 -15.80
C ALA A 271 6.90 -21.87 -14.67
N ILE A 272 6.08 -22.04 -13.63
CA ILE A 272 6.00 -21.12 -12.47
C ILE A 272 7.32 -21.03 -11.69
N VAL A 273 8.20 -22.04 -11.74
CA VAL A 273 9.52 -21.95 -11.08
C VAL A 273 10.29 -20.69 -11.50
N TRP A 274 10.17 -20.28 -12.77
CA TRP A 274 10.77 -19.06 -13.27
C TRP A 274 10.14 -17.79 -12.70
N PHE A 275 8.81 -17.77 -12.51
CA PHE A 275 8.13 -16.67 -11.81
C PHE A 275 8.64 -16.53 -10.38
N LEU A 276 8.72 -17.64 -9.64
CA LEU A 276 9.17 -17.62 -8.24
C LEU A 276 10.62 -17.16 -8.13
N PHE A 277 11.48 -17.62 -9.04
CA PHE A 277 12.87 -17.17 -9.10
C PHE A 277 12.99 -15.67 -9.38
N VAL A 278 12.33 -15.17 -10.43
CA VAL A 278 12.33 -13.73 -10.75
C VAL A 278 11.75 -12.92 -9.60
N SER A 279 10.64 -13.34 -9.01
CA SER A 279 10.04 -12.71 -7.83
C SER A 279 11.03 -12.61 -6.67
N SER A 280 11.76 -13.69 -6.36
CA SER A 280 12.78 -13.66 -5.30
C SER A 280 13.94 -12.70 -5.60
N LEU A 281 14.32 -12.51 -6.87
CA LEU A 281 15.33 -11.53 -7.27
C LEU A 281 14.81 -10.09 -7.15
N LEU A 282 13.55 -9.85 -7.54
CA LEU A 282 12.90 -8.54 -7.35
C LEU A 282 12.81 -8.19 -5.87
N PHE A 283 12.53 -9.16 -4.99
CA PHE A 283 12.55 -8.95 -3.55
C PHE A 283 13.95 -8.56 -3.05
N VAL A 284 15.02 -9.22 -3.51
CA VAL A 284 16.39 -8.80 -3.17
C VAL A 284 16.66 -7.38 -3.65
N LEU A 285 16.34 -7.05 -4.90
CA LEU A 285 16.52 -5.70 -5.43
C LEU A 285 15.74 -4.66 -4.60
N GLN A 286 14.51 -4.96 -4.22
CA GLN A 286 13.66 -4.13 -3.38
C GLN A 286 14.27 -3.86 -2.01
N THR A 287 14.82 -4.89 -1.37
CA THR A 287 15.46 -4.73 -0.06
C THR A 287 16.78 -3.96 -0.14
N LEU A 288 17.52 -4.07 -1.26
CA LEU A 288 18.73 -3.28 -1.50
C LEU A 288 18.41 -1.80 -1.73
N THR A 289 17.39 -1.48 -2.53
CA THR A 289 16.94 -0.08 -2.66
C THR A 289 16.41 0.46 -1.32
N GLY A 290 15.75 -0.39 -0.53
CA GLY A 290 15.32 -0.10 0.85
C GLY A 290 16.47 0.25 1.79
N GLY A 291 17.55 -0.53 1.75
CA GLY A 291 18.76 -0.25 2.53
C GLY A 291 19.44 1.06 2.11
N LEU A 292 19.44 1.37 0.81
CA LEU A 292 20.01 2.62 0.30
C LEU A 292 19.19 3.86 0.70
N ILE A 293 17.85 3.81 0.62
CA ILE A 293 17.01 4.93 1.07
C ILE A 293 17.11 5.15 2.59
N ALA A 294 17.26 4.08 3.37
CA ALA A 294 17.51 4.18 4.81
C ALA A 294 18.88 4.82 5.08
N HIS A 295 19.90 4.45 4.31
CA HIS A 295 21.23 5.08 4.38
C HIS A 295 21.17 6.58 4.13
N TYR A 296 20.46 7.03 3.10
CA TYR A 296 20.29 8.46 2.81
C TYR A 296 19.57 9.26 3.91
N ARG A 297 18.87 8.60 4.85
CA ARG A 297 18.36 9.28 6.05
C ARG A 297 19.42 9.44 7.13
N ALA A 298 20.29 8.45 7.27
CA ALA A 298 21.41 8.48 8.22
C ALA A 298 22.57 9.37 7.73
N GLU A 299 22.78 9.44 6.42
CA GLU A 299 23.81 10.25 5.75
C GLU A 299 23.22 10.91 4.49
N PRO A 300 22.49 12.03 4.61
CA PRO A 300 21.81 12.67 3.47
C PRO A 300 22.71 13.21 2.36
N GLU A 301 24.02 13.34 2.61
CA GLU A 301 25.00 13.89 1.67
C GLU A 301 25.76 12.82 0.90
N GLY A 302 25.59 11.52 1.22
CA GLY A 302 26.38 10.47 0.59
C GLY A 302 26.02 9.05 0.99
N PHE A 303 26.91 8.13 0.62
CA PHE A 303 26.87 6.71 0.92
C PHE A 303 28.24 6.27 1.43
N PHE A 304 28.45 6.27 2.75
CA PHE A 304 29.74 6.02 3.39
C PHE A 304 30.85 6.96 2.89
N GLY A 305 30.52 8.25 2.76
CA GLY A 305 31.43 9.29 2.26
C GLY A 305 31.58 9.36 0.74
N ILE A 306 30.84 8.56 -0.03
CA ILE A 306 30.81 8.58 -1.50
C ILE A 306 29.52 9.25 -1.98
N ASP A 307 29.60 10.21 -2.91
CA ASP A 307 28.40 10.79 -3.53
C ASP A 307 27.78 9.80 -4.53
N PHE A 308 26.98 8.88 -3.99
CA PHE A 308 26.20 7.93 -4.77
C PHE A 308 24.87 8.52 -5.26
N SER A 309 24.45 9.65 -4.67
CA SER A 309 23.20 10.34 -4.95
C SER A 309 23.13 10.90 -6.37
N ALA A 310 24.29 11.24 -6.96
CA ALA A 310 24.39 11.70 -8.33
C ALA A 310 23.94 10.64 -9.37
N LEU A 311 24.11 9.36 -9.05
CA LEU A 311 23.71 8.24 -9.91
C LEU A 311 22.34 7.68 -9.52
N LEU A 312 22.17 7.35 -8.24
CA LEU A 312 20.98 6.72 -7.68
C LEU A 312 20.40 7.59 -6.56
N PRO A 313 19.69 8.68 -6.90
CA PRO A 313 19.16 9.63 -5.93
C PRO A 313 18.00 9.04 -5.13
N PHE A 314 17.73 9.64 -3.95
CA PHE A 314 16.73 9.15 -3.01
C PHE A 314 15.34 8.93 -3.62
N ASN A 315 14.82 9.91 -4.36
CA ASN A 315 13.50 9.82 -4.98
C ASN A 315 13.39 8.60 -5.91
N ILE A 316 14.35 8.38 -6.80
CA ILE A 316 14.34 7.23 -7.72
C ILE A 316 14.46 5.91 -6.95
N MET A 317 15.33 5.85 -5.94
CA MET A 317 15.49 4.64 -5.12
C MET A 317 14.22 4.32 -4.33
N ARG A 318 13.51 5.34 -3.85
CA ARG A 318 12.22 5.17 -3.19
C ARG A 318 11.13 4.74 -4.17
N THR A 319 11.05 5.35 -5.37
CA THR A 319 10.17 4.91 -6.46
C THR A 319 10.32 3.41 -6.70
N TRP A 320 11.56 2.96 -6.91
CA TRP A 320 11.86 1.56 -7.17
C TRP A 320 11.56 0.67 -5.97
N HIS A 321 11.88 1.10 -4.75
CA HIS A 321 11.59 0.35 -3.54
C HIS A 321 10.09 0.08 -3.37
N VAL A 322 9.25 1.10 -3.53
CA VAL A 322 7.79 1.01 -3.39
C VAL A 322 7.19 0.18 -4.52
N GLN A 323 7.60 0.42 -5.78
CA GLN A 323 7.10 -0.37 -6.91
C GLN A 323 7.48 -1.84 -6.83
N LEU A 324 8.74 -2.14 -6.53
CA LEU A 324 9.19 -3.51 -6.45
C LEU A 324 8.45 -4.26 -5.33
N ALA A 325 8.08 -3.58 -4.24
CA ALA A 325 7.29 -4.17 -3.16
C ALA A 325 5.93 -4.67 -3.66
N ILE A 326 5.27 -3.94 -4.56
CA ILE A 326 4.03 -4.37 -5.22
C ILE A 326 4.32 -5.50 -6.22
N PHE A 327 5.35 -5.35 -7.06
CA PHE A 327 5.63 -6.30 -8.13
C PHE A 327 5.98 -7.71 -7.65
N TRP A 328 6.87 -7.84 -6.68
CA TRP A 328 7.32 -9.17 -6.24
C TRP A 328 6.23 -9.92 -5.46
N VAL A 329 5.46 -9.21 -4.63
CA VAL A 329 4.30 -9.77 -3.93
C VAL A 329 3.25 -10.23 -4.94
N SER A 330 2.86 -9.35 -5.86
CA SER A 330 1.89 -9.66 -6.92
C SER A 330 2.35 -10.83 -7.78
N ALA A 331 3.62 -10.85 -8.22
CA ALA A 331 4.18 -11.93 -9.01
C ALA A 331 4.12 -13.28 -8.28
N SER A 332 4.36 -13.29 -6.96
CA SER A 332 4.22 -14.49 -6.13
C SER A 332 2.76 -14.97 -6.07
N PHE A 333 1.80 -14.06 -5.91
CA PHE A 333 0.38 -14.40 -5.88
C PHE A 333 -0.14 -14.92 -7.23
N LEU A 334 0.27 -14.28 -8.33
CA LEU A 334 -0.03 -14.73 -9.69
C LEU A 334 0.50 -16.15 -9.93
N ALA A 335 1.75 -16.40 -9.54
CA ALA A 335 2.39 -17.71 -9.60
C ALA A 335 1.61 -18.77 -8.81
N THR A 336 1.24 -18.46 -7.57
CA THR A 336 0.45 -19.38 -6.74
C THR A 336 -0.94 -19.65 -7.32
N GLY A 337 -1.62 -18.63 -7.85
CA GLY A 337 -2.91 -18.80 -8.53
C GLY A 337 -2.83 -19.79 -9.70
N ILE A 338 -1.81 -19.68 -10.55
CA ILE A 338 -1.59 -20.64 -11.65
C ILE A 338 -1.25 -22.03 -11.09
N PHE A 339 -0.52 -22.12 -9.97
CA PHE A 339 -0.08 -23.39 -9.39
C PHE A 339 -1.26 -24.22 -8.86
N ILE A 340 -2.24 -23.59 -8.21
CA ILE A 340 -3.36 -24.29 -7.57
C ILE A 340 -4.46 -24.70 -8.55
N VAL A 341 -4.62 -24.00 -9.68
CA VAL A 341 -5.72 -24.25 -10.63
C VAL A 341 -5.79 -25.68 -11.15
N PRO A 342 -4.68 -26.32 -11.60
CA PRO A 342 -4.70 -27.72 -12.03
C PRO A 342 -5.09 -28.69 -10.90
N LEU A 343 -4.74 -28.37 -9.65
CA LEU A 343 -5.10 -29.18 -8.47
C LEU A 343 -6.61 -29.12 -8.21
N ILE A 344 -7.22 -27.94 -8.38
CA ILE A 344 -8.67 -27.75 -8.24
C ILE A 344 -9.43 -28.40 -9.39
N ALA A 345 -8.96 -28.23 -10.63
CA ALA A 345 -9.63 -28.72 -11.82
C ALA A 345 -9.41 -30.23 -12.06
N GLY A 346 -8.37 -30.82 -11.47
CA GLY A 346 -7.96 -32.21 -11.70
C GLY A 346 -7.38 -32.46 -13.09
N ARG A 347 -7.03 -31.40 -13.85
CA ARG A 347 -6.44 -31.48 -15.19
C ARG A 347 -5.85 -30.12 -15.62
N GLU A 348 -4.93 -30.14 -16.58
CA GLU A 348 -4.40 -28.93 -17.23
C GLU A 348 -4.78 -28.86 -18.72
N PRO A 349 -5.38 -27.74 -19.21
CA PRO A 349 -5.60 -27.51 -20.64
C PRO A 349 -4.30 -27.40 -21.46
N ARG A 350 -4.34 -27.80 -22.74
CA ARG A 350 -3.21 -27.58 -23.67
C ARG A 350 -2.81 -26.11 -23.76
N GLY A 351 -1.49 -25.88 -23.84
CA GLY A 351 -0.88 -24.56 -24.02
C GLY A 351 -0.71 -23.73 -22.75
N GLN A 352 -1.14 -24.20 -21.57
CA GLN A 352 -1.02 -23.41 -20.34
C GLN A 352 0.43 -23.10 -19.95
N GLY A 353 1.34 -24.08 -20.04
CA GLY A 353 2.76 -23.82 -19.79
C GLY A 353 3.35 -22.71 -20.67
N ALA A 354 2.95 -22.63 -21.95
CA ALA A 354 3.41 -21.58 -22.85
C ALA A 354 2.80 -20.22 -22.48
N LEU A 355 1.51 -20.16 -22.18
CA LEU A 355 0.83 -18.93 -21.74
C LEU A 355 1.44 -18.40 -20.43
N THR A 356 1.81 -19.28 -19.50
CA THR A 356 2.54 -18.90 -18.29
C THR A 356 3.86 -18.22 -18.63
N ILE A 357 4.68 -18.79 -19.52
CA ILE A 357 5.94 -18.14 -19.92
C ILE A 357 5.71 -16.82 -20.66
N VAL A 358 4.70 -16.73 -21.52
CA VAL A 358 4.32 -15.46 -22.18
C VAL A 358 3.96 -14.39 -21.15
N LEU A 359 3.19 -14.75 -20.13
CA LEU A 359 2.86 -13.85 -19.02
C LEU A 359 4.13 -13.41 -18.27
N LEU A 360 5.07 -14.32 -18.02
CA LEU A 360 6.34 -13.98 -17.34
C LEU A 360 7.12 -12.93 -18.12
N VAL A 361 7.26 -13.15 -19.43
CA VAL A 361 7.97 -12.22 -20.31
C VAL A 361 7.26 -10.87 -20.36
N ALA A 362 5.92 -10.86 -20.45
CA ALA A 362 5.14 -9.64 -20.44
C ALA A 362 5.33 -8.85 -19.14
N VAL A 363 5.26 -9.50 -17.98
CA VAL A 363 5.49 -8.88 -16.67
C VAL A 363 6.93 -8.37 -16.57
N ALA A 364 7.93 -9.13 -17.02
CA ALA A 364 9.33 -8.70 -17.00
C ALA A 364 9.55 -7.44 -17.85
N ILE A 365 8.94 -7.36 -19.03
CA ILE A 365 8.99 -6.16 -19.89
C ILE A 365 8.39 -4.96 -19.16
N VAL A 366 7.25 -5.14 -18.49
CA VAL A 366 6.61 -4.06 -17.71
C VAL A 366 7.52 -3.61 -16.57
N VAL A 367 8.03 -4.54 -15.75
CA VAL A 367 8.86 -4.21 -14.57
C VAL A 367 10.13 -3.47 -14.99
N PHE A 368 10.95 -4.05 -15.88
CA PHE A 368 12.22 -3.42 -16.24
C PHE A 368 12.01 -2.18 -17.13
N GLY A 369 10.95 -2.18 -17.95
CA GLY A 369 10.57 -1.03 -18.76
C GLY A 369 10.12 0.16 -17.92
N SER A 370 9.30 -0.07 -16.88
CA SER A 370 8.82 0.98 -15.99
C SER A 370 9.95 1.55 -15.15
N LEU A 371 10.79 0.72 -14.53
CA LEU A 371 11.94 1.18 -13.72
C LEU A 371 12.91 2.05 -14.55
N ALA A 372 13.20 1.65 -15.79
CA ALA A 372 14.02 2.44 -16.71
C ALA A 372 13.33 3.75 -17.14
N GLY A 373 12.02 3.68 -17.38
CA GLY A 373 11.17 4.83 -17.67
C GLY A 373 11.17 5.86 -16.55
N GLU A 374 10.90 5.43 -15.33
CA GLU A 374 10.91 6.24 -14.11
C GLU A 374 12.25 6.93 -13.91
N TYR A 375 13.35 6.19 -14.10
CA TYR A 375 14.70 6.75 -14.03
C TYR A 375 14.88 7.88 -15.06
N ALA A 376 14.54 7.63 -16.32
CA ALA A 376 14.64 8.62 -17.38
C ALA A 376 13.72 9.84 -17.14
N GLY A 377 12.51 9.61 -16.62
CA GLY A 377 11.53 10.65 -16.28
C GLY A 377 12.03 11.56 -15.17
N ALA A 378 12.43 10.97 -14.02
CA ALA A 378 12.90 11.70 -12.86
C ALA A 378 14.22 12.45 -13.10
N ARG A 379 15.05 11.99 -14.05
CA ARG A 379 16.27 12.69 -14.51
C ARG A 379 16.00 13.78 -15.56
N GLY A 380 14.74 13.97 -15.97
CA GLY A 380 14.36 14.97 -16.97
C GLY A 380 14.81 14.62 -18.40
N TRP A 381 15.10 13.35 -18.69
CA TRP A 381 15.52 12.91 -20.03
C TRP A 381 14.36 12.77 -21.01
N LEU A 382 13.13 12.74 -20.49
CA LEU A 382 11.90 12.66 -21.27
C LEU A 382 11.27 14.06 -21.39
N GLY A 383 10.96 14.48 -22.61
CA GLY A 383 10.34 15.77 -22.89
C GLY A 383 8.89 15.87 -22.43
N ASP A 384 8.33 17.07 -22.58
CA ASP A 384 6.95 17.38 -22.18
C ASP A 384 5.94 16.47 -22.89
N GLY A 385 4.97 15.95 -22.13
CA GLY A 385 3.94 15.03 -22.60
C GLY A 385 4.37 13.56 -22.72
N ILE A 386 5.66 13.26 -22.93
CA ILE A 386 6.16 11.87 -23.03
C ILE A 386 6.39 11.26 -21.65
N TRP A 387 6.84 12.08 -20.69
CA TRP A 387 7.14 11.64 -19.33
C TRP A 387 5.96 10.95 -18.64
N HIS A 388 4.72 11.41 -18.87
CA HIS A 388 3.53 10.80 -18.26
C HIS A 388 3.26 9.39 -18.81
N TRP A 389 3.59 9.14 -20.08
CA TRP A 389 3.32 7.87 -20.74
C TRP A 389 4.40 6.82 -20.46
N PHE A 390 5.66 7.18 -20.59
CA PHE A 390 6.77 6.23 -20.51
C PHE A 390 7.71 6.46 -19.33
N GLY A 391 7.56 7.60 -18.63
CA GLY A 391 8.39 8.02 -17.53
C GLY A 391 7.78 7.78 -16.16
N HIS A 392 7.81 8.81 -15.32
CA HIS A 392 7.41 8.80 -13.92
C HIS A 392 6.08 9.56 -13.73
N GLN A 393 4.98 8.88 -13.38
CA GLN A 393 3.68 9.52 -13.13
C GLN A 393 3.66 10.39 -11.87
N GLY A 394 4.56 10.16 -10.92
CA GLY A 394 4.76 11.07 -9.78
C GLY A 394 3.76 10.92 -8.65
N TRP A 395 3.00 9.83 -8.65
CA TRP A 395 2.10 9.44 -7.59
C TRP A 395 2.66 8.22 -6.90
N GLU A 396 3.03 8.35 -5.63
CA GLU A 396 3.51 7.23 -4.83
C GLU A 396 2.55 6.02 -4.97
N TYR A 397 3.14 4.85 -5.21
CA TYR A 397 2.48 3.56 -5.51
C TYR A 397 1.91 3.42 -6.94
N LEU A 398 1.80 4.52 -7.69
CA LEU A 398 1.37 4.58 -9.09
C LEU A 398 2.40 5.31 -9.97
N ASP A 399 3.69 5.13 -9.68
CA ASP A 399 4.76 5.91 -10.32
C ASP A 399 5.05 5.52 -11.78
N LEU A 400 4.70 4.30 -12.20
CA LEU A 400 5.02 3.80 -13.53
C LEU A 400 4.24 4.57 -14.59
N GLY A 401 4.89 4.97 -15.68
CA GLY A 401 4.24 5.65 -16.81
C GLY A 401 2.96 4.95 -17.31
N ARG A 402 2.01 5.74 -17.86
CA ARG A 402 0.70 5.26 -18.30
C ARG A 402 0.75 4.05 -19.23
N PHE A 403 1.71 4.03 -20.15
CA PHE A 403 1.90 2.92 -21.08
C PHE A 403 2.19 1.61 -20.33
N TRP A 404 3.10 1.66 -19.36
CA TRP A 404 3.46 0.53 -18.52
C TRP A 404 2.27 0.08 -17.67
N GLN A 405 1.48 1.02 -17.17
CA GLN A 405 0.28 0.72 -16.36
C GLN A 405 -0.78 -0.02 -17.18
N ILE A 406 -1.03 0.44 -18.41
CA ILE A 406 -1.96 -0.24 -19.33
C ILE A 406 -1.44 -1.65 -19.66
N LEU A 407 -0.14 -1.80 -19.94
CA LEU A 407 0.45 -3.10 -20.25
C LEU A 407 0.39 -4.05 -19.05
N LEU A 408 0.56 -3.55 -17.82
CA LEU A 408 0.35 -4.31 -16.59
C LEU A 408 -1.10 -4.81 -16.48
N ILE A 409 -2.09 -3.94 -16.70
CA ILE A 409 -3.51 -4.30 -16.70
C ILE A 409 -3.79 -5.42 -17.72
N VAL A 410 -3.26 -5.30 -18.93
CA VAL A 410 -3.38 -6.33 -19.97
C VAL A 410 -2.74 -7.65 -19.52
N GLY A 411 -1.57 -7.59 -18.88
CA GLY A 411 -0.91 -8.76 -18.28
C GLY A 411 -1.75 -9.43 -17.17
N LEU A 412 -2.35 -8.64 -16.29
CA LEU A 412 -3.22 -9.14 -15.23
C LEU A 412 -4.51 -9.78 -15.80
N PHE A 413 -5.10 -9.21 -16.86
CA PHE A 413 -6.23 -9.85 -17.56
C PHE A 413 -5.82 -11.13 -18.30
N LEU A 414 -4.61 -11.17 -18.87
CA LEU A 414 -4.05 -12.40 -19.43
C LEU A 414 -3.89 -13.49 -18.34
N TRP A 415 -3.48 -13.10 -17.14
CA TRP A 415 -3.45 -14.01 -16.00
C TRP A 415 -4.84 -14.54 -15.62
N VAL A 416 -5.85 -13.66 -15.53
CA VAL A 416 -7.25 -14.10 -15.30
C VAL A 416 -7.73 -15.06 -16.40
N LEU A 417 -7.35 -14.82 -17.65
CA LEU A 417 -7.66 -15.73 -18.77
C LEU A 417 -7.00 -17.11 -18.58
N ILE A 418 -5.76 -17.17 -18.09
CA ILE A 418 -5.08 -18.43 -17.75
C ILE A 418 -5.86 -19.19 -16.67
N LEU A 419 -6.28 -18.52 -15.60
CA LEU A 419 -7.08 -19.14 -14.53
C LEU A 419 -8.44 -19.63 -15.06
N PHE A 420 -9.16 -18.78 -15.81
CA PHE A 420 -10.43 -19.13 -16.42
C PHE A 420 -10.30 -20.37 -17.31
N ARG A 421 -9.27 -20.44 -18.16
CA ARG A 421 -9.03 -21.60 -19.03
C ARG A 421 -8.88 -22.90 -18.25
N GLY A 422 -8.19 -22.87 -17.11
CA GLY A 422 -8.02 -24.03 -16.24
C GLY A 422 -9.30 -24.39 -15.47
N LEU A 423 -10.02 -23.38 -14.97
CA LEU A 423 -11.20 -23.57 -14.12
C LEU A 423 -12.52 -23.76 -14.89
N ARG A 424 -12.59 -23.44 -16.20
CA ARG A 424 -13.85 -23.40 -16.97
C ARG A 424 -14.71 -24.66 -16.90
N GLY A 425 -14.10 -25.83 -16.72
CA GLY A 425 -14.83 -27.09 -16.53
C GLY A 425 -15.56 -27.08 -15.20
N THR A 426 -14.80 -26.91 -14.12
CA THR A 426 -15.28 -26.81 -12.74
C THR A 426 -16.31 -25.69 -12.56
N LEU A 427 -16.09 -24.50 -13.14
CA LEU A 427 -17.01 -23.36 -13.02
C LEU A 427 -18.41 -23.64 -13.62
N ARG A 428 -18.49 -24.46 -14.67
CA ARG A 428 -19.78 -24.84 -15.28
C ARG A 428 -20.61 -25.75 -14.40
N GLU A 429 -19.95 -26.56 -13.59
CA GLU A 429 -20.56 -27.56 -12.72
C GLU A 429 -20.90 -26.99 -11.34
N GLN A 430 -20.24 -25.92 -10.91
CA GLN A 430 -20.33 -25.40 -9.54
C GLN A 430 -21.30 -24.21 -9.40
N HIS A 431 -22.01 -24.12 -8.28
CA HIS A 431 -22.82 -22.95 -7.95
C HIS A 431 -21.95 -21.68 -7.85
N PHE A 432 -22.50 -20.52 -8.24
CA PHE A 432 -21.80 -19.23 -8.24
C PHE A 432 -21.29 -18.79 -6.86
N GLY A 433 -21.86 -19.35 -5.79
CA GLY A 433 -21.45 -19.12 -4.41
C GLY A 433 -20.44 -20.13 -3.85
N ASN A 434 -19.97 -21.10 -4.65
CA ASN A 434 -18.98 -22.08 -4.21
C ASN A 434 -17.55 -21.54 -4.37
N MET A 435 -16.61 -22.16 -3.65
CA MET A 435 -15.20 -21.74 -3.66
C MET A 435 -14.58 -21.52 -5.05
N PRO A 436 -14.87 -22.32 -6.12
CA PRO A 436 -14.23 -22.09 -7.42
C PRO A 436 -14.61 -20.75 -8.04
N TRP A 437 -15.85 -20.33 -7.82
CA TRP A 437 -16.31 -19.00 -8.21
C TRP A 437 -15.74 -17.91 -7.30
N MET A 438 -15.61 -18.14 -6.00
CA MET A 438 -14.97 -17.17 -5.09
C MET A 438 -13.51 -16.89 -5.50
N LEU A 439 -12.75 -17.93 -5.84
CA LEU A 439 -11.38 -17.78 -6.35
C LEU A 439 -11.36 -17.00 -7.67
N PHE A 440 -12.30 -17.31 -8.57
CA PHE A 440 -12.37 -16.62 -9.85
C PHE A 440 -12.79 -15.15 -9.71
N TYR A 441 -13.75 -14.83 -8.84
CA TYR A 441 -14.16 -13.45 -8.57
C TYR A 441 -13.05 -12.64 -7.90
N ALA A 442 -12.38 -13.20 -6.89
CA ALA A 442 -11.26 -12.54 -6.24
C ALA A 442 -10.11 -12.29 -7.24
N ALA A 443 -9.80 -13.27 -8.09
CA ALA A 443 -8.81 -13.09 -9.15
C ALA A 443 -9.23 -12.03 -10.19
N LEU A 444 -10.51 -11.96 -10.58
CA LEU A 444 -11.01 -10.97 -11.53
C LEU A 444 -11.02 -9.55 -10.95
N ALA A 445 -11.24 -9.41 -9.64
CA ALA A 445 -11.22 -8.11 -8.97
C ALA A 445 -9.85 -7.43 -9.06
N ILE A 446 -8.75 -8.18 -9.02
CA ILE A 446 -7.38 -7.65 -9.09
C ILE A 446 -7.17 -6.74 -10.32
N PRO A 447 -7.28 -7.20 -11.58
CA PRO A 447 -7.13 -6.31 -12.73
C PRO A 447 -8.23 -5.25 -12.84
N ALA A 448 -9.47 -5.57 -12.43
CA ALA A 448 -10.60 -4.66 -12.56
C ALA A 448 -10.42 -3.40 -11.70
N PHE A 449 -9.99 -3.56 -10.45
CA PHE A 449 -9.78 -2.45 -9.54
C PHE A 449 -8.44 -1.74 -9.77
N TYR A 450 -7.40 -2.44 -10.22
CA TYR A 450 -6.18 -1.77 -10.65
C TYR A 450 -6.43 -0.82 -11.85
N ALA A 451 -7.34 -1.19 -12.76
CA ALA A 451 -7.72 -0.36 -13.91
C ALA A 451 -8.42 0.95 -13.52
N VAL A 452 -8.97 1.07 -12.30
CA VAL A 452 -9.53 2.32 -11.77
C VAL A 452 -8.46 3.42 -11.67
N GLY A 453 -7.18 3.04 -11.47
CA GLY A 453 -6.05 3.97 -11.50
C GLY A 453 -5.84 4.67 -12.85
N LEU A 454 -6.53 4.24 -13.91
CA LEU A 454 -6.56 4.95 -15.20
C LEU A 454 -7.36 6.26 -15.15
N LEU A 455 -8.16 6.47 -14.10
CA LEU A 455 -8.95 7.70 -13.90
C LEU A 455 -8.11 8.87 -13.35
N ALA A 456 -6.99 8.60 -12.68
CA ALA A 456 -6.04 9.63 -12.31
C ALA A 456 -5.41 10.24 -13.58
N SER A 457 -5.23 11.54 -13.66
CA SER A 457 -4.76 12.25 -14.86
C SER A 457 -3.97 13.52 -14.49
N PRO A 458 -2.94 13.91 -15.26
CA PRO A 458 -2.16 15.13 -15.01
C PRO A 458 -2.97 16.43 -15.16
N HIS A 459 -4.20 16.35 -15.68
CA HIS A 459 -5.09 17.50 -15.86
C HIS A 459 -6.16 17.63 -14.77
N GLU A 460 -6.34 16.59 -13.95
CA GLU A 460 -7.27 16.61 -12.82
C GLU A 460 -6.63 17.27 -11.60
N SER A 461 -7.44 17.73 -10.65
CA SER A 461 -6.92 18.30 -9.41
C SER A 461 -6.16 17.26 -8.58
N PHE A 462 -5.29 17.72 -7.67
CA PHE A 462 -4.62 16.84 -6.72
C PHE A 462 -5.64 15.99 -5.94
N VAL A 463 -6.74 16.58 -5.47
CA VAL A 463 -7.74 15.92 -4.62
C VAL A 463 -8.45 14.78 -5.35
N VAL A 464 -8.81 14.99 -6.63
CA VAL A 464 -9.45 13.96 -7.45
C VAL A 464 -8.48 12.83 -7.76
N ASN A 465 -7.24 13.17 -8.11
CA ASN A 465 -6.19 12.17 -8.36
C ASN A 465 -5.89 11.34 -7.10
N ASP A 466 -5.80 11.98 -5.94
CA ASP A 466 -5.53 11.32 -4.66
C ASP A 466 -6.69 10.40 -4.24
N PHE A 467 -7.95 10.82 -4.47
CA PHE A 467 -9.12 9.96 -4.30
C PHE A 467 -9.00 8.66 -5.12
N TRP A 468 -8.76 8.75 -6.43
CA TRP A 468 -8.63 7.56 -7.27
C TRP A 468 -7.34 6.76 -7.01
N ARG A 469 -6.27 7.40 -6.54
CA ARG A 469 -5.05 6.72 -6.12
C ARG A 469 -5.34 5.74 -4.99
N PHE A 470 -6.09 6.14 -3.97
CA PHE A 470 -6.41 5.25 -2.84
C PHE A 470 -7.40 4.12 -3.16
N TRP A 471 -8.13 4.18 -4.28
CA TRP A 471 -8.81 2.99 -4.79
C TRP A 471 -7.83 1.89 -5.23
N VAL A 472 -6.62 2.27 -5.67
CA VAL A 472 -5.59 1.30 -6.08
C VAL A 472 -4.59 1.02 -4.95
N VAL A 473 -4.39 1.94 -4.02
CA VAL A 473 -3.47 1.72 -2.90
C VAL A 473 -4.17 1.01 -1.74
N HIS A 474 -5.30 1.54 -1.26
CA HIS A 474 -6.03 0.94 -0.15
C HIS A 474 -6.91 -0.19 -0.65
N LEU A 475 -7.91 0.10 -1.48
CA LEU A 475 -8.96 -0.86 -1.80
C LEU A 475 -8.44 -2.06 -2.60
N TRP A 476 -7.59 -1.83 -3.60
CA TRP A 476 -6.99 -2.92 -4.39
C TRP A 476 -6.03 -3.79 -3.57
N VAL A 477 -5.18 -3.21 -2.72
CA VAL A 477 -4.25 -4.00 -1.89
C VAL A 477 -4.98 -4.61 -0.69
N GLU A 478 -5.63 -3.80 0.13
CA GLU A 478 -6.14 -4.19 1.44
C GLU A 478 -7.48 -4.91 1.43
N ASP A 479 -8.37 -4.66 0.47
CA ASP A 479 -9.64 -5.41 0.34
C ASP A 479 -9.49 -6.56 -0.67
N PHE A 480 -9.03 -6.27 -1.90
CA PHE A 480 -9.05 -7.28 -2.96
C PHE A 480 -7.88 -8.26 -2.97
N LEU A 481 -6.64 -7.84 -2.68
CA LEU A 481 -5.54 -8.81 -2.53
C LEU A 481 -5.73 -9.65 -1.27
N GLU A 482 -6.16 -9.06 -0.14
CA GLU A 482 -6.49 -9.82 1.08
C GLU A 482 -7.61 -10.84 0.83
N LEU A 483 -8.65 -10.47 0.08
CA LEU A 483 -9.69 -11.42 -0.29
C LEU A 483 -9.13 -12.57 -1.14
N PHE A 484 -8.31 -12.27 -2.15
CA PHE A 484 -7.70 -13.29 -3.00
C PHE A 484 -6.83 -14.24 -2.17
N THR A 485 -6.03 -13.70 -1.24
CA THR A 485 -5.13 -14.48 -0.41
C THR A 485 -5.90 -15.35 0.58
N THR A 486 -6.93 -14.83 1.25
CA THR A 486 -7.85 -15.61 2.09
C THR A 486 -8.41 -16.79 1.32
N VAL A 487 -8.90 -16.57 0.09
CA VAL A 487 -9.46 -17.66 -0.72
C VAL A 487 -8.39 -18.69 -1.08
N VAL A 488 -7.19 -18.27 -1.46
CA VAL A 488 -6.07 -19.17 -1.77
C VAL A 488 -5.64 -19.99 -0.55
N VAL A 489 -5.49 -19.37 0.62
CA VAL A 489 -5.11 -20.05 1.87
C VAL A 489 -6.20 -21.04 2.28
N ALA A 490 -7.47 -20.64 2.22
CA ALA A 490 -8.61 -21.52 2.45
C ALA A 490 -8.60 -22.73 1.50
N TYR A 491 -8.29 -22.52 0.22
CA TYR A 491 -8.10 -23.59 -0.73
C TYR A 491 -6.97 -24.53 -0.36
N MET A 492 -5.83 -24.00 0.05
CA MET A 492 -4.69 -24.79 0.49
C MET A 492 -5.06 -25.67 1.69
N PHE A 493 -5.79 -25.14 2.68
CA PHE A 493 -6.24 -25.93 3.83
C PHE A 493 -7.22 -27.03 3.46
N VAL A 494 -8.10 -26.80 2.48
CA VAL A 494 -8.98 -27.84 1.95
C VAL A 494 -8.18 -28.90 1.19
N LEU A 495 -7.25 -28.49 0.32
CA LEU A 495 -6.40 -29.41 -0.45
C LEU A 495 -5.44 -30.23 0.40
N LEU A 496 -5.07 -29.71 1.58
CA LEU A 496 -4.24 -30.38 2.59
C LEU A 496 -5.06 -31.19 3.61
N GLY A 497 -6.40 -31.15 3.54
CA GLY A 497 -7.28 -31.89 4.44
C GLY A 497 -7.32 -31.35 5.88
N VAL A 498 -6.82 -30.13 6.08
CA VAL A 498 -6.80 -29.45 7.38
C VAL A 498 -8.21 -29.00 7.77
N VAL A 499 -9.00 -28.60 6.78
CA VAL A 499 -10.32 -27.98 6.99
C VAL A 499 -11.31 -28.51 5.96
N ARG A 500 -12.58 -28.69 6.37
CA ARG A 500 -13.67 -29.08 5.46
C ARG A 500 -14.04 -27.92 4.54
N GLN A 501 -14.46 -28.24 3.31
CA GLN A 501 -14.89 -27.25 2.32
C GLN A 501 -15.99 -26.31 2.83
N ALA A 502 -16.95 -26.82 3.62
CA ALA A 502 -18.02 -26.01 4.20
C ALA A 502 -17.49 -24.96 5.19
N THR A 503 -16.58 -25.34 6.09
CA THR A 503 -15.95 -24.44 7.06
C THR A 503 -15.15 -23.36 6.35
N ALA A 504 -14.29 -23.77 5.41
CA ALA A 504 -13.45 -22.84 4.68
C ALA A 504 -14.29 -21.86 3.81
N LEU A 505 -15.45 -22.30 3.29
CA LEU A 505 -16.36 -21.41 2.57
C LEU A 505 -17.05 -20.40 3.51
N ARG A 506 -17.41 -20.80 4.74
CA ARG A 506 -17.95 -19.85 5.74
C ARG A 506 -16.92 -18.79 6.12
N VAL A 507 -15.66 -19.19 6.32
CA VAL A 507 -14.57 -18.25 6.63
C VAL A 507 -14.37 -17.27 5.49
N ILE A 508 -14.30 -17.75 4.23
CA ILE A 508 -14.22 -16.85 3.07
C ILE A 508 -15.35 -15.80 3.08
N TYR A 509 -16.60 -16.21 3.31
CA TYR A 509 -17.70 -15.25 3.33
C TYR A 509 -17.69 -14.32 4.53
N LEU A 510 -17.26 -14.81 5.69
CA LEU A 510 -17.10 -13.98 6.88
C LEU A 510 -16.05 -12.91 6.62
N ASP A 511 -14.90 -13.28 6.06
CA ASP A 511 -13.83 -12.36 5.68
C ASP A 511 -14.32 -11.34 4.66
N ILE A 512 -14.99 -11.76 3.57
CA ILE A 512 -15.61 -10.85 2.60
C ILE A 512 -16.51 -9.83 3.30
N ILE A 513 -17.35 -10.27 4.22
CA ILE A 513 -18.30 -9.37 4.88
C ILE A 513 -17.57 -8.41 5.83
N LEU A 514 -16.63 -8.89 6.63
CA LEU A 514 -15.96 -8.07 7.65
C LEU A 514 -14.94 -7.11 7.04
N TYR A 515 -14.08 -7.59 6.14
CA TYR A 515 -13.11 -6.74 5.45
C TYR A 515 -13.81 -5.72 4.58
N SER A 516 -14.82 -6.09 3.78
CA SER A 516 -15.48 -5.09 2.94
C SER A 516 -16.41 -4.15 3.70
N LEU A 517 -16.93 -4.53 4.88
CA LEU A 517 -17.69 -3.62 5.73
C LEU A 517 -16.79 -2.48 6.22
N GLY A 518 -15.57 -2.78 6.67
CA GLY A 518 -14.59 -1.78 7.07
C GLY A 518 -13.89 -1.12 5.87
N GLY A 519 -13.15 -1.92 5.10
CA GLY A 519 -12.20 -1.53 4.04
C GLY A 519 -12.76 -0.65 2.93
N VAL A 520 -13.96 -0.95 2.43
CA VAL A 520 -14.53 -0.23 1.28
C VAL A 520 -14.76 1.24 1.61
N ILE A 521 -15.34 1.53 2.76
CA ILE A 521 -15.60 2.90 3.21
C ILE A 521 -14.42 3.46 4.00
N GLY A 522 -13.71 2.61 4.73
CA GLY A 522 -12.54 2.95 5.53
C GLY A 522 -11.36 3.45 4.71
N THR A 523 -11.32 3.17 3.40
CA THR A 523 -10.43 3.84 2.41
C THR A 523 -10.36 5.36 2.60
N MET A 524 -11.43 6.00 3.07
CA MET A 524 -11.47 7.44 3.29
C MET A 524 -10.58 7.95 4.43
N HIS A 525 -10.00 7.08 5.25
CA HIS A 525 -9.03 7.48 6.28
C HIS A 525 -7.74 8.11 5.71
N HIS A 526 -7.47 7.88 4.44
CA HIS A 526 -6.39 8.53 3.71
C HIS A 526 -6.74 9.94 3.24
N LEU A 527 -8.03 10.31 3.23
CA LEU A 527 -8.51 11.55 2.63
C LEU A 527 -8.88 12.61 3.66
N TYR A 528 -8.59 12.37 4.94
CA TYR A 528 -8.90 13.29 6.04
C TYR A 528 -8.45 14.72 5.78
N PHE A 529 -7.28 14.90 5.16
CA PHE A 529 -6.58 16.18 5.10
C PHE A 529 -6.17 16.59 3.67
N SER A 530 -6.50 15.79 2.65
CA SER A 530 -6.10 16.06 1.26
C SER A 530 -7.18 16.77 0.43
N GLY A 531 -8.04 17.57 1.07
CA GLY A 531 -8.98 18.45 0.37
C GLY A 531 -10.42 17.93 0.24
N THR A 532 -10.77 16.85 0.94
CA THR A 532 -12.15 16.32 0.99
C THR A 532 -12.95 16.88 2.19
N PRO A 533 -14.29 16.95 2.10
CA PRO A 533 -15.13 17.47 3.18
C PRO A 533 -15.15 16.53 4.41
N VAL A 534 -15.63 17.05 5.56
CA VAL A 534 -15.73 16.31 6.84
C VAL A 534 -16.46 14.96 6.72
N ALA A 535 -17.38 14.80 5.77
CA ALA A 535 -18.08 13.53 5.55
C ALA A 535 -17.12 12.35 5.29
N HIS A 536 -16.03 12.58 4.56
CA HIS A 536 -15.00 11.58 4.30
C HIS A 536 -14.24 11.23 5.58
N MET A 537 -13.93 12.22 6.41
CA MET A 537 -13.30 12.01 7.72
C MET A 537 -14.19 11.21 8.67
N ALA A 538 -15.48 11.56 8.73
CA ALA A 538 -16.47 10.90 9.58
C ALA A 538 -16.61 9.40 9.26
N LEU A 539 -16.83 9.11 7.98
CA LEU A 539 -17.01 7.74 7.51
C LEU A 539 -15.69 6.98 7.52
N GLY A 540 -14.61 7.60 7.04
CA GLY A 540 -13.26 7.03 7.06
C GLY A 540 -12.89 6.57 8.46
N ALA A 541 -12.96 7.45 9.46
CA ALA A 541 -12.60 7.12 10.84
C ALA A 541 -13.43 5.98 11.41
N THR A 542 -14.75 6.00 11.19
CA THR A 542 -15.66 5.01 11.77
C THR A 542 -15.45 3.63 11.14
N PHE A 543 -15.39 3.57 9.81
CA PHE A 543 -15.30 2.30 9.09
C PHE A 543 -13.88 1.71 9.11
N SER A 544 -12.83 2.54 9.04
CA SER A 544 -11.45 2.06 9.18
C SER A 544 -11.16 1.53 10.59
N ALA A 545 -11.79 2.10 11.62
CA ALA A 545 -11.70 1.53 12.97
C ALA A 545 -12.34 0.13 13.05
N MET A 546 -13.37 -0.14 12.25
CA MET A 546 -13.99 -1.46 12.15
C MET A 546 -13.13 -2.47 11.38
N GLU A 547 -12.16 -2.03 10.56
CA GLU A 547 -11.21 -2.93 9.88
C GLU A 547 -10.32 -3.69 10.86
N VAL A 548 -10.12 -3.17 12.07
CA VAL A 548 -9.33 -3.85 13.11
C VAL A 548 -10.07 -5.08 13.67
N ILE A 549 -11.40 -5.16 13.50
CA ILE A 549 -12.22 -6.25 14.04
C ILE A 549 -11.82 -7.62 13.46
N PRO A 550 -11.77 -7.84 12.13
CA PRO A 550 -11.28 -9.10 11.57
C PRO A 550 -9.84 -9.41 12.00
N LEU A 551 -8.98 -8.40 12.13
CA LEU A 551 -7.59 -8.57 12.55
C LEU A 551 -7.45 -9.13 13.98
N LEU A 552 -8.35 -8.74 14.88
CA LEU A 552 -8.43 -9.30 16.22
C LEU A 552 -8.84 -10.78 16.20
N LEU A 553 -9.78 -11.15 15.33
CA LEU A 553 -10.21 -12.56 15.21
C LEU A 553 -9.08 -13.46 14.73
N LEU A 554 -8.24 -12.98 13.80
CA LEU A 554 -7.09 -13.73 13.29
C LEU A 554 -6.13 -14.16 14.41
N THR A 555 -6.02 -13.41 15.50
CA THR A 555 -5.18 -13.82 16.66
C THR A 555 -5.74 -15.02 17.41
N LEU A 556 -7.07 -15.08 17.58
CA LEU A 556 -7.77 -16.21 18.20
C LEU A 556 -7.64 -17.46 17.32
N GLU A 557 -7.75 -17.27 16.00
CA GLU A 557 -7.64 -18.33 15.02
C GLU A 557 -6.20 -18.84 14.88
N ALA A 558 -5.20 -17.97 14.86
CA ALA A 558 -3.78 -18.34 14.80
C ALA A 558 -3.38 -19.25 15.99
N TRP A 559 -3.87 -18.96 17.20
CA TRP A 559 -3.63 -19.81 18.36
C TRP A 559 -4.32 -21.18 18.25
N SER A 560 -5.58 -21.21 17.79
CA SER A 560 -6.30 -22.46 17.52
C SER A 560 -5.56 -23.32 16.49
N PHE A 561 -4.98 -22.68 15.48
CA PHE A 561 -4.19 -23.32 14.43
C PHE A 561 -2.88 -23.92 14.96
N ILE A 562 -2.11 -23.16 15.76
CA ILE A 562 -0.89 -23.66 16.43
C ILE A 562 -1.22 -24.87 17.30
N LYS A 563 -2.27 -24.76 18.15
CA LYS A 563 -2.69 -25.84 19.05
C LYS A 563 -3.13 -27.09 18.29
N THR A 564 -3.87 -26.93 17.19
CA THR A 564 -4.31 -28.04 16.33
C THR A 564 -3.12 -28.68 15.59
N GLY A 565 -2.14 -27.88 15.16
CA GLY A 565 -0.90 -28.34 14.54
C GLY A 565 0.03 -29.09 15.51
N GLU A 566 0.11 -28.65 16.77
CA GLU A 566 0.84 -29.35 17.84
C GLU A 566 0.15 -30.65 18.25
N GLN A 567 -1.18 -30.66 18.39
CA GLN A 567 -1.94 -31.84 18.79
C GLN A 567 -2.04 -32.94 17.71
N LYS A 568 -1.97 -32.59 16.42
CA LYS A 568 -1.97 -33.55 15.29
C LYS A 568 -0.57 -33.99 14.81
N THR A 569 0.43 -33.72 15.66
CA THR A 569 1.81 -34.23 15.64
C THR A 569 2.75 -33.66 14.57
N LEU A 570 3.90 -33.21 15.06
CA LEU A 570 5.11 -32.76 14.36
C LEU A 570 5.53 -33.63 13.17
N GLU A 571 5.17 -34.92 13.13
CA GLU A 571 5.50 -35.82 12.02
C GLU A 571 4.61 -35.66 10.77
N ARG A 572 3.32 -35.34 10.93
CA ARG A 572 2.35 -35.33 9.81
C ARG A 572 2.48 -34.11 8.89
N TYR A 573 2.94 -32.97 9.41
CA TYR A 573 3.05 -31.71 8.65
C TYR A 573 4.49 -31.27 8.36
N HIS A 574 5.50 -32.12 8.59
CA HIS A 574 6.91 -31.79 8.31
C HIS A 574 7.13 -31.22 6.90
N LEU A 575 6.34 -31.69 5.92
CA LEU A 575 6.49 -31.31 4.53
C LEU A 575 6.32 -29.80 4.26
N HIS A 576 5.37 -29.15 4.94
CA HIS A 576 5.03 -27.73 4.74
C HIS A 576 5.31 -26.87 5.97
N ARG A 577 6.09 -27.38 6.93
CA ARG A 577 6.37 -26.72 8.20
C ARG A 577 6.66 -25.23 8.03
N TRP A 578 7.61 -24.85 7.18
CA TRP A 578 8.01 -23.46 7.03
C TRP A 578 6.97 -22.58 6.35
N ALA A 579 6.26 -23.09 5.33
CA ALA A 579 5.14 -22.35 4.73
C ALA A 579 4.07 -22.02 5.77
N VAL A 580 3.77 -22.99 6.66
CA VAL A 580 2.85 -22.81 7.78
C VAL A 580 3.37 -21.80 8.81
N TRP A 581 4.66 -21.84 9.17
CA TRP A 581 5.25 -20.83 10.07
C TRP A 581 5.17 -19.42 9.49
N PHE A 582 5.36 -19.25 8.18
CA PHE A 582 5.12 -17.96 7.52
C PHE A 582 3.66 -17.51 7.64
N LEU A 583 2.67 -18.40 7.48
CA LEU A 583 1.26 -18.06 7.73
C LEU A 583 0.99 -17.66 9.19
N VAL A 584 1.66 -18.29 10.15
CA VAL A 584 1.59 -17.87 11.56
C VAL A 584 2.17 -16.45 11.72
N ALA A 585 3.31 -16.16 11.09
CA ALA A 585 3.89 -14.82 11.10
C ALA A 585 2.96 -13.78 10.46
N VAL A 586 2.27 -14.13 9.37
CA VAL A 586 1.22 -13.29 8.75
C VAL A 586 0.17 -12.92 9.80
N GLY A 587 -0.38 -13.90 10.53
CA GLY A 587 -1.38 -13.61 11.57
C GLY A 587 -0.87 -12.68 12.68
N VAL A 588 0.38 -12.87 13.12
CA VAL A 588 1.01 -12.00 14.14
C VAL A 588 1.20 -10.57 13.62
N TRP A 589 1.75 -10.42 12.43
CA TRP A 589 1.98 -9.10 11.82
C TRP A 589 0.71 -8.43 11.32
N ASN A 590 -0.33 -9.18 10.99
CA ASN A 590 -1.61 -8.60 10.63
C ASN A 590 -2.24 -7.93 11.87
N PHE A 591 -2.20 -8.59 13.02
CA PHE A 591 -2.63 -7.97 14.27
C PHE A 591 -1.72 -6.81 14.69
N LEU A 592 -0.40 -7.01 14.74
CA LEU A 592 0.52 -6.00 15.26
C LEU A 592 0.78 -4.85 14.28
N GLY A 593 1.08 -5.18 13.03
CA GLY A 593 1.40 -4.23 11.98
C GLY A 593 0.18 -3.50 11.44
N ALA A 594 -0.83 -4.23 10.96
CA ALA A 594 -2.04 -3.61 10.44
C ALA A 594 -3.00 -3.18 11.56
N GLY A 595 -3.25 -4.03 12.55
CA GLY A 595 -4.17 -3.72 13.64
C GLY A 595 -3.66 -2.66 14.62
N VAL A 596 -2.57 -2.95 15.35
CA VAL A 596 -2.08 -2.05 16.41
C VAL A 596 -1.41 -0.80 15.82
N PHE A 597 -0.42 -0.96 14.94
CA PHE A 597 0.28 0.19 14.37
C PHE A 597 -0.55 0.94 13.32
N GLY A 598 -1.48 0.28 12.62
CA GLY A 598 -2.44 0.99 11.77
C GLY A 598 -3.44 1.80 12.60
N PHE A 599 -4.02 1.22 13.65
CA PHE A 599 -4.95 1.96 14.52
C PHE A 599 -4.27 3.11 15.28
N LEU A 600 -3.00 2.97 15.64
CA LEU A 600 -2.19 4.02 16.25
C LEU A 600 -2.25 5.34 15.48
N ILE A 601 -2.28 5.27 14.16
CA ILE A 601 -2.26 6.44 13.27
C ILE A 601 -3.63 6.75 12.63
N ASN A 602 -4.66 5.94 12.94
CA ASN A 602 -5.95 6.00 12.26
C ASN A 602 -6.89 7.10 12.77
N LEU A 603 -6.81 7.44 14.06
CA LEU A 603 -7.72 8.43 14.65
C LEU A 603 -7.44 9.80 14.03
N PRO A 604 -8.45 10.54 13.52
CA PRO A 604 -8.24 11.87 12.95
C PRO A 604 -7.46 12.83 13.87
N VAL A 605 -7.67 12.75 15.19
CA VAL A 605 -6.93 13.55 16.18
C VAL A 605 -5.44 13.24 16.23
N VAL A 606 -5.05 11.98 16.03
CA VAL A 606 -3.63 11.56 15.99
C VAL A 606 -3.05 11.83 14.62
N SER A 607 -3.76 11.40 13.57
CA SER A 607 -3.39 11.58 12.17
C SER A 607 -3.12 13.05 11.83
N TYR A 608 -3.86 14.00 12.44
CA TYR A 608 -3.64 15.44 12.26
C TYR A 608 -2.18 15.88 12.53
N TYR A 609 -1.48 15.22 13.46
CA TYR A 609 -0.08 15.52 13.79
C TYR A 609 0.92 14.50 13.24
N GLU A 610 0.47 13.29 12.92
CA GLU A 610 1.34 12.17 12.54
C GLU A 610 1.39 11.91 11.03
N ILE A 611 0.36 12.28 10.26
CA ILE A 611 0.27 11.90 8.84
C ILE A 611 1.56 12.24 8.10
N GLY A 612 2.10 11.25 7.39
CA GLY A 612 3.37 11.39 6.68
C GLY A 612 4.57 11.50 7.62
N THR A 613 4.63 10.72 8.69
CA THR A 613 5.82 10.64 9.56
C THR A 613 6.38 9.21 9.63
N ALA A 614 7.40 8.98 10.47
CA ALA A 614 7.99 7.66 10.64
C ALA A 614 7.02 6.62 11.25
N LEU A 615 5.92 7.01 11.92
CA LEU A 615 4.91 6.04 12.37
C LEU A 615 4.10 5.48 11.19
N THR A 616 3.82 6.30 10.17
CA THR A 616 3.29 5.85 8.88
C THR A 616 4.23 4.83 8.24
N ALA A 617 5.54 5.10 8.21
CA ALA A 617 6.54 4.15 7.70
C ALA A 617 6.61 2.86 8.54
N ASN A 618 6.47 2.97 9.87
CA ASN A 618 6.44 1.83 10.79
C ASN A 618 5.25 0.91 10.49
N HIS A 619 4.05 1.46 10.40
CA HIS A 619 2.86 0.73 9.98
C HIS A 619 3.03 0.13 8.58
N ALA A 620 3.47 0.92 7.60
CA ALA A 620 3.64 0.47 6.22
C ALA A 620 4.57 -0.74 6.10
N HIS A 621 5.73 -0.76 6.77
CA HIS A 621 6.63 -1.91 6.71
C HIS A 621 6.05 -3.12 7.45
N THR A 622 5.50 -2.91 8.66
CA THR A 622 4.97 -4.01 9.48
C THR A 622 3.69 -4.63 8.91
N ALA A 623 2.87 -3.86 8.18
CA ALA A 623 1.72 -4.35 7.44
C ALA A 623 2.14 -4.93 6.07
N MET A 624 2.76 -4.14 5.19
CA MET A 624 3.07 -4.59 3.82
C MET A 624 4.02 -5.79 3.80
N MET A 625 5.16 -5.71 4.50
CA MET A 625 6.09 -6.84 4.55
C MET A 625 5.61 -7.91 5.51
N GLY A 626 5.10 -7.53 6.68
CA GLY A 626 4.70 -8.50 7.71
C GLY A 626 3.48 -9.35 7.34
N VAL A 627 2.54 -8.80 6.56
CA VAL A 627 1.35 -9.52 6.07
C VAL A 627 1.62 -10.04 4.65
N TYR A 628 1.61 -9.16 3.65
CA TYR A 628 1.67 -9.59 2.25
C TYR A 628 3.03 -10.18 1.86
N GLY A 629 4.13 -9.60 2.36
CA GLY A 629 5.47 -10.12 2.12
C GLY A 629 5.70 -11.50 2.75
N MET A 630 5.36 -11.67 4.03
CA MET A 630 5.45 -12.98 4.70
C MET A 630 4.55 -14.02 4.05
N LEU A 631 3.35 -13.62 3.63
CA LEU A 631 2.44 -14.48 2.91
C LEU A 631 3.03 -14.90 1.56
N ALA A 632 3.53 -13.96 0.76
CA ALA A 632 4.17 -14.25 -0.53
C ALA A 632 5.36 -15.21 -0.35
N ALA A 633 6.18 -15.03 0.69
CA ALA A 633 7.25 -15.96 1.04
C ALA A 633 6.70 -17.35 1.44
N GLY A 634 5.63 -17.42 2.23
CA GLY A 634 4.97 -18.66 2.62
C GLY A 634 4.40 -19.45 1.42
N LEU A 635 3.70 -18.76 0.53
CA LEU A 635 3.14 -19.33 -0.70
C LEU A 635 4.24 -19.78 -1.68
N LEU A 636 5.32 -19.00 -1.77
CA LEU A 636 6.51 -19.37 -2.54
C LEU A 636 7.12 -20.66 -2.00
N LEU A 637 7.34 -20.78 -0.68
CA LEU A 637 7.85 -22.01 -0.07
C LEU A 637 6.92 -23.21 -0.27
N PHE A 638 5.60 -22.99 -0.20
CA PHE A 638 4.63 -24.03 -0.49
C PHE A 638 4.78 -24.57 -1.91
N CYS A 639 4.84 -23.70 -2.91
CA CYS A 639 5.02 -24.09 -4.31
C CYS A 639 6.37 -24.78 -4.53
N LEU A 640 7.46 -24.19 -4.02
CA LEU A 640 8.81 -24.75 -4.16
C LEU A 640 8.94 -26.16 -3.56
N ARG A 641 8.18 -26.47 -2.52
CA ARG A 641 8.22 -27.80 -1.91
C ARG A 641 7.88 -28.91 -2.89
N TYR A 642 6.96 -28.66 -3.82
CA TYR A 642 6.56 -29.61 -4.86
C TYR A 642 7.41 -29.52 -6.13
N LEU A 643 7.98 -28.35 -6.40
CA LEU A 643 8.75 -28.10 -7.62
C LEU A 643 10.22 -28.53 -7.49
N THR A 644 10.73 -28.65 -6.26
CA THR A 644 12.11 -29.07 -5.96
C THR A 644 12.20 -30.57 -5.75
N ARG A 645 13.28 -31.18 -6.23
CA ARG A 645 13.60 -32.58 -5.95
C ARG A 645 13.72 -32.82 -4.42
N PRO A 646 13.09 -33.86 -3.84
CA PRO A 646 13.01 -34.02 -2.38
C PRO A 646 14.35 -34.03 -1.62
N ASP A 647 15.41 -34.64 -2.17
CA ASP A 647 16.75 -34.72 -1.56
C ASP A 647 17.53 -33.40 -1.61
N ARG A 648 17.03 -32.40 -2.35
CA ARG A 648 17.67 -31.08 -2.51
C ARG A 648 16.96 -29.97 -1.76
N TRP A 649 15.84 -30.28 -1.10
CA TRP A 649 15.18 -29.35 -0.20
C TRP A 649 16.06 -29.04 1.02
N SER A 650 16.00 -27.81 1.53
CA SER A 650 16.76 -27.40 2.72
C SER A 650 15.88 -26.65 3.71
N ASP A 651 15.51 -27.35 4.77
CA ASP A 651 14.84 -26.75 5.93
C ASP A 651 15.72 -25.72 6.63
N ARG A 652 17.05 -25.84 6.51
CA ARG A 652 17.98 -24.86 7.08
C ARG A 652 17.85 -23.50 6.40
N ALA A 653 17.77 -23.46 5.06
CA ALA A 653 17.61 -22.21 4.34
C ALA A 653 16.25 -21.56 4.61
N ALA A 654 15.18 -22.35 4.62
CA ALA A 654 13.84 -21.87 4.98
C ALA A 654 13.78 -21.33 6.42
N LYS A 655 14.43 -22.02 7.38
CA LYS A 655 14.57 -21.57 8.77
C LYS A 655 15.29 -20.22 8.88
N ILE A 656 16.43 -20.09 8.21
CA ILE A 656 17.25 -18.88 8.25
C ILE A 656 16.45 -17.71 7.66
N SER A 657 15.78 -17.92 6.52
CA SER A 657 14.90 -16.91 5.92
C SER A 657 13.81 -16.46 6.87
N PHE A 658 13.04 -17.41 7.43
CA PHE A 658 11.94 -17.11 8.34
C PHE A 658 12.36 -16.25 9.53
N TRP A 659 13.40 -16.66 10.26
CA TRP A 659 13.83 -15.93 11.46
C TRP A 659 14.47 -14.60 11.11
N SER A 660 15.25 -14.52 10.04
CA SER A 660 15.93 -13.28 9.67
C SER A 660 14.96 -12.22 9.16
N LEU A 661 13.93 -12.63 8.39
CA LEU A 661 12.87 -11.70 7.97
C LEU A 661 12.09 -11.17 9.17
N ASN A 662 11.69 -12.04 10.11
CA ASN A 662 10.92 -11.62 11.28
C ASN A 662 11.74 -10.78 12.27
N ILE A 663 12.96 -11.20 12.61
CA ILE A 663 13.84 -10.46 13.52
C ILE A 663 14.30 -9.16 12.87
N GLY A 664 14.63 -9.17 11.58
CA GLY A 664 14.99 -7.96 10.84
C GLY A 664 13.85 -6.94 10.80
N LEU A 665 12.62 -7.38 10.48
CA LEU A 665 11.44 -6.51 10.48
C LEU A 665 11.12 -5.98 11.88
N ALA A 666 11.18 -6.84 12.91
CA ALA A 666 10.99 -6.41 14.30
C ALA A 666 12.05 -5.41 14.76
N SER A 667 13.32 -5.63 14.40
CA SER A 667 14.40 -4.69 14.67
C SER A 667 14.13 -3.34 13.99
N MET A 668 13.78 -3.35 12.70
CA MET A 668 13.46 -2.14 11.95
C MET A 668 12.31 -1.34 12.59
N ALA A 669 11.25 -2.03 13.00
CA ALA A 669 10.09 -1.42 13.64
C ALA A 669 10.42 -0.86 15.03
N PHE A 670 10.95 -1.70 15.93
CA PHE A 670 11.08 -1.36 17.35
C PHE A 670 12.38 -0.63 17.72
N VAL A 671 13.45 -0.75 16.93
CA VAL A 671 14.73 -0.08 17.20
C VAL A 671 14.83 1.27 16.48
N ASN A 672 14.23 1.41 15.29
CA ASN A 672 14.24 2.68 14.55
C ASN A 672 12.83 3.28 14.38
N LEU A 673 11.98 2.72 13.50
CA LEU A 673 10.84 3.46 12.95
C LEU A 673 9.82 3.91 14.02
N PHE A 674 9.48 3.03 14.96
CA PHE A 674 8.58 3.36 16.06
C PHE A 674 9.14 4.42 17.01
N PRO A 675 10.34 4.25 17.63
CA PRO A 675 10.89 5.29 18.51
C PRO A 675 11.15 6.61 17.77
N LEU A 676 11.63 6.56 16.52
CA LEU A 676 11.78 7.74 15.67
C LEU A 676 10.45 8.46 15.47
N GLY A 677 9.40 7.70 15.12
CA GLY A 677 8.07 8.24 14.89
C GLY A 677 7.42 8.84 16.13
N ILE A 678 7.61 8.25 17.31
CA ILE A 678 7.11 8.82 18.57
C ILE A 678 7.75 10.19 18.85
N VAL A 679 9.05 10.32 18.62
CA VAL A 679 9.70 11.61 18.85
C VAL A 679 9.37 12.60 17.74
N GLN A 680 9.22 12.16 16.48
CA GLN A 680 8.75 13.02 15.40
C GLN A 680 7.36 13.57 15.69
N LEU A 681 6.45 12.73 16.20
CA LEU A 681 5.12 13.14 16.67
C LEU A 681 5.21 14.16 17.81
N TYR A 682 6.11 13.96 18.79
CA TYR A 682 6.33 14.93 19.86
C TYR A 682 6.70 16.32 19.31
N TYR A 683 7.66 16.39 18.38
CA TYR A 683 8.04 17.66 17.74
C TYR A 683 6.91 18.25 16.88
N ALA A 684 6.12 17.42 16.21
CA ALA A 684 4.98 17.88 15.42
C ALA A 684 3.91 18.55 16.29
N VAL A 685 3.72 18.07 17.52
CA VAL A 685 2.77 18.63 18.51
C VAL A 685 3.36 19.84 19.24
N ASP A 686 4.60 19.76 19.71
CA ASP A 686 5.22 20.77 20.57
C ASP A 686 5.76 21.97 19.79
N THR A 687 6.50 21.72 18.71
CA THR A 687 7.17 22.77 17.92
C THR A 687 6.38 23.12 16.66
N GLY A 688 5.85 22.12 15.96
CA GLY A 688 5.04 22.28 14.75
C GLY A 688 5.36 21.23 13.70
N TYR A 689 4.35 20.86 12.90
CA TYR A 689 4.47 19.81 11.88
C TYR A 689 5.54 20.13 10.83
N TRP A 690 5.66 21.40 10.41
CA TRP A 690 6.69 21.85 9.46
C TRP A 690 8.12 21.52 9.94
N TYR A 691 8.39 21.64 11.24
CA TYR A 691 9.71 21.39 11.82
C TYR A 691 9.99 19.89 11.90
N ALA A 692 9.00 19.10 12.34
CA ALA A 692 9.09 17.64 12.39
C ALA A 692 9.36 17.02 11.00
N ARG A 693 9.02 17.72 9.93
CA ARG A 693 9.27 17.33 8.53
C ARG A 693 10.54 17.94 7.94
N SER A 694 11.25 18.80 8.66
CA SER A 694 12.44 19.47 8.16
C SER A 694 13.69 18.58 8.24
N LEU A 695 14.71 18.93 7.44
CA LEU A 695 16.04 18.31 7.56
C LEU A 695 16.68 18.60 8.92
N ASP A 696 16.35 19.71 9.57
CA ASP A 696 16.88 20.05 10.90
C ASP A 696 16.47 19.00 11.95
N PHE A 697 15.25 18.47 11.85
CA PHE A 697 14.81 17.35 12.69
C PHE A 697 15.63 16.08 12.41
N ILE A 698 15.82 15.71 11.14
CA ILE A 698 16.58 14.51 10.74
C ILE A 698 18.05 14.61 11.21
N ASN A 699 18.61 15.83 11.18
CA ASN A 699 19.99 16.11 11.57
C ASN A 699 20.21 16.22 13.08
N LEU A 700 19.17 16.07 13.91
CA LEU A 700 19.35 16.02 15.36
C LEU A 700 20.28 14.84 15.73
N PRO A 701 21.29 15.03 16.60
CA PRO A 701 22.27 13.98 16.90
C PRO A 701 21.65 12.65 17.36
N TRP A 702 20.60 12.70 18.18
CA TRP A 702 19.95 11.49 18.68
C TRP A 702 19.01 10.84 17.63
N VAL A 703 18.43 11.62 16.70
CA VAL A 703 17.69 11.09 15.53
C VAL A 703 18.65 10.33 14.63
N ASN A 704 19.81 10.92 14.35
CA ASN A 704 20.84 10.29 13.53
C ASN A 704 21.32 8.95 14.11
N VAL A 705 21.45 8.86 15.45
CA VAL A 705 21.76 7.58 16.13
C VAL A 705 20.68 6.53 15.88
N LEU A 706 19.39 6.88 15.92
CA LEU A 706 18.31 5.94 15.60
C LEU A 706 18.34 5.49 14.13
N GLU A 707 18.64 6.41 13.22
CA GLU A 707 18.75 6.08 11.79
C GLU A 707 19.88 5.07 11.55
N TRP A 708 21.06 5.27 12.15
CA TRP A 708 22.17 4.32 12.09
C TRP A 708 21.88 3.00 12.81
N ALA A 709 21.13 3.02 13.91
CA ALA A 709 20.77 1.81 14.67
C ALA A 709 19.92 0.81 13.87
N ARG A 710 19.34 1.24 12.74
CA ARG A 710 18.59 0.38 11.83
C ARG A 710 19.45 -0.63 11.06
N LEU A 711 20.70 -0.25 10.75
CA LEU A 711 21.58 -0.99 9.85
C LEU A 711 21.73 -2.49 10.18
N PRO A 712 21.93 -2.92 11.44
CA PRO A 712 22.06 -4.34 11.75
C PRO A 712 20.79 -5.16 11.46
N GLY A 713 19.62 -4.57 11.72
CA GLY A 713 18.33 -5.19 11.43
C GLY A 713 18.10 -5.34 9.93
N ASP A 714 18.40 -4.29 9.16
CA ASP A 714 18.28 -4.28 7.70
C ASP A 714 19.27 -5.27 7.06
N ALA A 715 20.51 -5.34 7.54
CA ALA A 715 21.51 -6.30 7.05
C ALA A 715 21.08 -7.75 7.30
N LEU A 716 20.52 -8.04 8.48
CA LEU A 716 19.96 -9.36 8.79
C LEU A 716 18.78 -9.69 7.86
N PHE A 717 17.88 -8.73 7.64
CA PHE A 717 16.72 -8.88 6.76
C PHE A 717 17.14 -9.21 5.32
N ILE A 718 18.12 -8.50 4.77
CA ILE A 718 18.61 -8.68 3.40
C ILE A 718 19.37 -10.00 3.27
N ILE A 719 20.44 -10.18 4.07
CA ILE A 719 21.40 -11.28 3.90
C ILE A 719 20.80 -12.60 4.39
N GLY A 720 20.17 -12.59 5.56
CA GLY A 720 19.59 -13.77 6.18
C GLY A 720 18.17 -14.04 5.71
N GLY A 721 17.42 -13.02 5.28
CA GLY A 721 16.01 -13.15 4.93
C GLY A 721 15.77 -13.41 3.45
N ALA A 722 16.17 -12.46 2.61
CA ALA A 722 15.88 -12.46 1.17
C ALA A 722 16.77 -13.43 0.36
N LEU A 723 18.09 -13.46 0.59
CA LEU A 723 19.01 -14.30 -0.19
C LEU A 723 18.72 -15.81 -0.10
N PRO A 724 18.37 -16.39 1.07
CA PRO A 724 18.05 -17.82 1.13
C PRO A 724 16.81 -18.21 0.31
N LEU A 725 15.85 -17.30 0.11
CA LEU A 725 14.70 -17.54 -0.78
C LEU A 725 15.14 -17.66 -2.24
N VAL A 726 16.04 -16.78 -2.69
CA VAL A 726 16.65 -16.87 -4.03
C VAL A 726 17.37 -18.20 -4.20
N TRP A 727 18.15 -18.61 -3.20
CA TRP A 727 18.86 -19.88 -3.23
C TRP A 727 17.90 -21.08 -3.31
N LEU A 728 16.79 -21.06 -2.58
CA LEU A 728 15.75 -22.11 -2.66
C LEU A 728 15.10 -22.16 -4.06
N CYS A 729 14.78 -21.00 -4.64
CA CYS A 729 14.27 -20.92 -6.01
C CYS A 729 15.29 -21.46 -7.02
N TRP A 730 16.57 -21.14 -6.84
CA TRP A 730 17.65 -21.66 -7.66
C TRP A 730 17.80 -23.19 -7.55
N GLN A 731 17.64 -23.77 -6.36
CA GLN A 731 17.62 -25.23 -6.20
C GLN A 731 16.49 -25.87 -7.01
N ALA A 732 15.30 -25.27 -7.03
CA ALA A 732 14.18 -25.78 -7.82
C ALA A 732 14.44 -25.73 -9.34
N LEU A 733 15.13 -24.69 -9.84
CA LEU A 733 15.55 -24.61 -11.24
C LEU A 733 16.58 -25.67 -11.60
N ARG A 734 17.60 -25.85 -10.75
CA ARG A 734 18.71 -26.76 -11.00
C ARG A 734 18.37 -28.23 -10.78
N TYR A 735 17.53 -28.50 -9.78
CA TYR A 735 17.11 -29.84 -9.37
C TYR A 735 15.58 -29.93 -9.30
N PRO A 736 14.91 -29.87 -10.46
CA PRO A 736 13.45 -29.90 -10.50
C PRO A 736 12.91 -31.29 -10.14
N ASN A 737 11.68 -31.33 -9.64
CA ASN A 737 10.97 -32.59 -9.39
C ASN A 737 10.89 -33.44 -10.69
N PRO A 738 11.32 -34.72 -10.66
CA PRO A 738 11.33 -35.57 -11.83
C PRO A 738 9.93 -36.04 -12.27
N ARG A 739 8.92 -36.08 -11.39
CA ARG A 739 7.58 -36.56 -11.72
C ARG A 739 6.76 -35.50 -12.45
N ARG A 740 6.76 -35.59 -13.78
CA ARG A 740 6.08 -34.67 -14.68
C ARG A 740 5.03 -35.40 -15.49
N ILE A 741 3.92 -34.72 -15.77
CA ILE A 741 2.85 -35.24 -16.63
C ILE A 741 2.65 -34.35 -17.85
N GLU A 742 2.06 -34.93 -18.89
CA GLU A 742 1.63 -34.18 -20.06
C GLU A 742 0.31 -33.44 -19.80
N ALA A 743 0.03 -32.42 -20.62
CA ALA A 743 -1.25 -31.73 -20.56
C ALA A 743 -2.40 -32.72 -20.78
N GLU A 744 -3.58 -32.39 -20.23
CA GLU A 744 -4.81 -33.21 -20.29
C GLU A 744 -4.79 -34.53 -19.51
N SER A 745 -3.66 -34.89 -18.88
CA SER A 745 -3.61 -36.03 -17.96
C SER A 745 -4.47 -35.76 -16.72
N GLU A 746 -5.14 -36.80 -16.20
CA GLU A 746 -5.90 -36.70 -14.96
C GLU A 746 -4.96 -36.52 -13.76
N LEU A 747 -5.34 -35.63 -12.85
CA LEU A 747 -4.63 -35.35 -11.62
C LEU A 747 -5.45 -35.78 -10.40
N PRO A 748 -4.80 -36.33 -9.36
CA PRO A 748 -5.42 -36.41 -8.05
C PRO A 748 -5.85 -35.02 -7.60
N ARG A 749 -7.14 -34.83 -7.33
CA ARG A 749 -7.68 -33.54 -6.86
C ARG A 749 -7.24 -33.17 -5.45
N MET A 750 -6.80 -34.16 -4.66
CA MET A 750 -6.38 -33.99 -3.26
C MET A 750 -4.91 -34.38 -3.07
N LEU A 751 -4.20 -33.62 -2.24
CA LEU A 751 -2.80 -33.85 -1.89
C LEU A 751 -2.62 -34.87 -0.75
N TYR A 752 -3.71 -35.51 -0.33
CA TYR A 752 -3.75 -36.50 0.74
C TYR A 752 -4.72 -37.65 0.41
N THR A 753 -4.65 -38.73 1.18
CA THR A 753 -5.65 -39.80 1.27
C THR A 753 -6.13 -39.94 2.71
N TYR A 754 -7.32 -40.48 2.95
CA TYR A 754 -7.73 -40.77 4.34
C TYR A 754 -7.00 -42.02 4.84
N GLU A 755 -6.63 -42.06 6.12
CA GLU A 755 -6.01 -43.26 6.72
C GLU A 755 -6.93 -44.50 6.66
N SER A 756 -8.23 -44.31 6.44
CA SER A 756 -9.21 -45.37 6.24
C SER A 756 -9.31 -45.92 4.81
N ASP A 757 -8.65 -45.28 3.83
CA ASP A 757 -8.68 -45.72 2.44
C ASP A 757 -7.66 -46.86 2.22
N PRO A 758 -8.00 -47.91 1.46
CA PRO A 758 -7.05 -48.99 1.16
C PRO A 758 -5.82 -48.41 0.43
N PRO A 759 -4.61 -48.95 0.67
CA PRO A 759 -3.40 -48.46 0.01
C PRO A 759 -3.58 -48.52 -1.52
N PRO A 760 -3.12 -47.50 -2.26
CA PRO A 760 -3.19 -47.52 -3.72
C PRO A 760 -2.43 -48.75 -4.23
N THR A 761 -3.14 -49.57 -5.01
CA THR A 761 -2.61 -50.79 -5.66
C THR A 761 -1.66 -50.48 -6.80
#